data_AF-A0A7V5XH82-F1
#
_entry.id   AF-A0A7V5XH82-F1
#
_cell.length_a   1.000
_cell.length_b   1.000
_cell.length_c   1.000
_cell.angle_alpha   90.00
_cell.angle_beta   90.00
_cell.angle_gamma   90.00
#
_symmetry.space_group_name_H-M   'P 1'
#
loop_
_entity.id
_entity.type
_entity.pdbx_description
1 polymer ?
#
loop_
_entity_poly.entity_id
_entity_poly.type
_entity_poly.pdbx_seq_one_letter_code
_entity_poly.pdbx_strand_id
1 'polypeptide(L)'
;KIFYILGTIVFLFIFASFYIFSEDLTFAKSENSCLRCHSVKRLPKVLLSGEKMELYIDKEGFLNSVHGSLNCIDCHSDINPATHPRPLKISSKLEYAKKVSQSCANCHPEDGLSPIHKNILKEGKISCVECHGSHYIKPMKELAKGADKCLRCHSVKRLPKVLPSGEKMELYVEKEKFLNSVHAKIGCLFCHKDVDPATHPRPEKISSKQEYAKKIFKNCLNCHPFNSLSPIHKGFLKEDRMVCFGCHGNHYVKSKAQWKKETDKCLRCHSVKRLPKVLPSGEQMDLYVDKEAFKKTVHGDVGCWVCHQGIDFSNHPRPIRIESKRTYAEKVTAGCFRCHPRDVLSKHKGHARVIEEKEILCIECHGHHKNQPLKEWKEKAKYQEYCMSCHKLDLFKTLPSQEKINLKVDLAQLKESVHKNFECIACHRDFSKKAHPSYDFKTRREYTINLSKSICQACHTDEELKKNPAHYAIAKTASCIDCHGYHNVKSLKVPVGVPENKYCMNCHSLSLTKRMENGEILSVKVDEKQILASAHKELKCSDCHIGFSTKTHPIRSFKSIADYRSKAQEMCANCHEKETLEYNNSIHAMALLKGNKEAPDCLKCHGYHNVAKITPNLALRHETCIRCHEKEDKSFRESIHYKAYEEGKKDAPTCSSCHNAHKVLPTNIAEINNNCIVCHDKNLKKVHNKWLYNPPFKLESFVDVHFGSTNCEACHVKGERAIRLVLKSGKDFLNLEEIAKITGRETTEIRAMLDYNNDGMIQKDELWKFMDMLKEKAKVKLMGRVIIANPDDAHKIVSKKEAVKDCAVCHSAEAVFKGRLEINKLGEKPEKFELEREALNSAKAIPNIKDFYVLGLTKINVLDTLFVIALIAGAGVAVGHIFLRIITTPIRRKRRGG
;
A
#
# COMPACT_ATOMS: atom_id res chain seq x y z
N LYS A 1 112.49 -26.84 24.40
CA LYS A 1 112.35 -26.85 25.88
C LYS A 1 112.63 -25.47 26.51
N ILE A 2 113.71 -24.77 26.15
CA ILE A 2 114.05 -23.43 26.70
C ILE A 2 112.97 -22.37 26.43
N PHE A 3 112.39 -22.32 25.22
CA PHE A 3 111.30 -21.39 24.89
C PHE A 3 109.98 -21.66 25.63
N TYR A 4 109.71 -22.92 25.97
CA TYR A 4 108.52 -23.28 26.74
C TYR A 4 108.67 -22.86 28.21
N ILE A 5 109.87 -23.05 28.77
CA ILE A 5 110.19 -22.66 30.15
C ILE A 5 110.16 -21.14 30.31
N LEU A 6 110.73 -20.38 29.36
CA LEU A 6 110.65 -18.91 29.35
C LEU A 6 109.20 -18.42 29.23
N GLY A 7 108.39 -19.06 28.37
CA GLY A 7 106.98 -18.75 28.20
C GLY A 7 106.17 -18.96 29.48
N THR A 8 106.38 -20.08 30.18
CA THR A 8 105.71 -20.34 31.47
C THR A 8 106.18 -19.41 32.58
N ILE A 9 107.45 -19.01 32.63
CA ILE A 9 107.96 -18.08 33.65
C ILE A 9 107.38 -16.68 33.43
N VAL A 10 107.30 -16.21 32.18
CA VAL A 10 106.67 -14.93 31.85
C VAL A 10 105.16 -14.97 32.12
N PHE A 11 104.49 -16.08 31.79
CA PHE A 11 103.06 -16.22 32.06
C PHE A 11 102.75 -16.30 33.55
N LEU A 12 103.59 -16.98 34.35
CA LEU A 12 103.48 -17.01 35.81
C LEU A 12 103.84 -15.66 36.45
N PHE A 13 104.80 -14.90 35.90
CA PHE A 13 105.10 -13.55 36.38
C PHE A 13 103.95 -12.58 36.11
N ILE A 14 103.30 -12.67 34.94
CA ILE A 14 102.12 -11.86 34.60
C ILE A 14 100.92 -12.26 35.48
N PHE A 15 100.70 -13.56 35.72
CA PHE A 15 99.62 -14.01 36.60
C PHE A 15 99.86 -13.67 38.07
N ALA A 16 101.11 -13.76 38.56
CA ALA A 16 101.46 -13.40 39.92
C ALA A 16 101.38 -11.87 40.15
N SER A 17 101.74 -11.06 39.15
CA SER A 17 101.55 -9.60 39.23
C SER A 17 100.07 -9.20 39.14
N PHE A 18 99.22 -9.94 38.42
CA PHE A 18 97.76 -9.77 38.51
C PHE A 18 97.17 -10.21 39.85
N TYR A 19 97.72 -11.25 40.50
CA TYR A 19 97.24 -11.73 41.80
C TYR A 19 97.62 -10.77 42.94
N ILE A 20 98.85 -10.23 42.93
CA ILE A 20 99.32 -9.24 43.91
C ILE A 20 98.57 -7.90 43.78
N PHE A 21 98.05 -7.55 42.59
CA PHE A 21 97.18 -6.38 42.38
C PHE A 21 95.68 -6.67 42.56
N SER A 22 95.27 -7.91 42.86
CA SER A 22 93.84 -8.28 42.94
C SER A 22 93.22 -8.16 44.33
N GLU A 23 94.00 -7.94 45.38
CA GLU A 23 93.47 -7.80 46.76
C GLU A 23 93.13 -6.36 47.18
N ASP A 24 93.39 -5.34 46.35
CA ASP A 24 93.03 -3.93 46.63
C ASP A 24 92.06 -3.30 45.60
N LEU A 25 91.24 -4.12 44.94
CA LEU A 25 90.04 -3.64 44.26
C LEU A 25 88.79 -4.13 45.00
N THR A 26 88.73 -3.81 46.29
CA THR A 26 87.47 -3.37 46.87
C THR A 26 87.00 -2.18 46.03
N PHE A 27 86.21 -2.43 44.99
CA PHE A 27 85.37 -1.40 44.40
C PHE A 27 84.52 -0.93 45.57
N ALA A 28 84.87 0.23 46.12
CA ALA A 28 84.17 0.84 47.22
C ALA A 28 82.68 0.75 46.88
N LYS A 29 81.91 -0.02 47.67
CA LYS A 29 80.46 0.14 47.71
C LYS A 29 80.29 1.61 48.02
N SER A 30 80.05 2.44 46.99
CA SER A 30 79.74 3.83 47.22
C SER A 30 78.52 3.76 48.14
N GLU A 31 78.67 4.29 49.35
CA GLU A 31 77.48 4.51 50.16
C GLU A 31 76.64 5.50 49.38
N ASN A 32 75.67 4.98 48.63
CA ASN A 32 74.82 5.77 47.79
C ASN A 32 73.97 6.63 48.73
N SER A 33 74.43 7.86 48.95
CA SER A 33 73.89 8.81 49.92
C SER A 33 72.40 9.07 49.69
N CYS A 34 71.91 8.88 48.46
CA CYS A 34 70.50 8.96 48.11
C CYS A 34 69.65 7.91 48.84
N LEU A 35 70.15 6.68 48.99
CA LEU A 35 69.40 5.59 49.64
C LEU A 35 69.22 5.81 51.15
N ARG A 36 70.00 6.69 51.80
CA ARG A 36 69.78 7.05 53.21
C ARG A 36 68.39 7.65 53.45
N CYS A 37 67.85 8.37 52.46
CA CYS A 37 66.51 8.95 52.52
C CYS A 37 65.48 8.18 51.68
N HIS A 38 65.88 7.65 50.51
CA HIS A 38 64.98 7.00 49.57
C HIS A 38 64.70 5.52 49.86
N SER A 39 65.39 4.89 50.83
CA SER A 39 65.03 3.57 51.36
C SER A 39 64.06 3.63 52.54
N VAL A 40 63.54 4.82 52.89
CA VAL A 40 62.53 4.98 53.94
C VAL A 40 61.16 5.15 53.30
N LYS A 41 60.20 4.28 53.65
CA LYS A 41 58.85 4.33 53.09
C LYS A 41 58.11 5.58 53.59
N ARG A 42 57.69 6.44 52.66
CA ARG A 42 56.96 7.69 52.93
C ARG A 42 55.66 7.72 52.14
N LEU A 43 54.77 8.66 52.49
CA LEU A 43 53.54 8.89 51.73
C LEU A 43 53.86 9.20 50.26
N PRO A 44 53.12 8.62 49.29
CA PRO A 44 53.35 8.90 47.88
C PRO A 44 53.13 10.38 47.56
N LYS A 45 53.98 10.94 46.69
CA LYS A 45 53.79 12.29 46.15
C LYS A 45 52.66 12.27 45.12
N VAL A 46 51.67 13.16 45.26
CA VAL A 46 50.63 13.34 44.24
C VAL A 46 51.17 14.25 43.13
N LEU A 47 51.13 13.78 41.89
CA LEU A 47 51.58 14.52 40.71
C LEU A 47 50.47 15.45 40.18
N LEU A 48 50.83 16.37 39.26
CA LEU A 48 49.85 17.29 38.64
C LEU A 48 48.74 16.55 37.87
N SER A 49 49.01 15.35 37.38
CA SER A 49 48.06 14.43 36.75
C SER A 49 47.10 13.72 37.73
N GLY A 50 47.28 13.88 39.04
CA GLY A 50 46.55 13.13 40.08
C GLY A 50 47.14 11.76 40.40
N GLU A 51 48.18 11.31 39.68
CA GLU A 51 48.86 10.04 39.95
C GLU A 51 49.67 10.10 41.26
N LYS A 52 49.65 9.01 42.04
CA LYS A 52 50.47 8.83 43.26
C LYS A 52 51.83 8.22 42.92
N MET A 53 52.94 8.93 43.12
CA MET A 53 54.31 8.47 42.88
C MET A 53 55.01 8.12 44.20
N GLU A 54 55.43 6.87 44.35
CA GLU A 54 56.26 6.43 45.47
C GLU A 54 57.71 6.87 45.25
N LEU A 55 58.31 7.47 46.27
CA LEU A 55 59.72 7.86 46.28
C LEU A 55 60.61 6.85 47.01
N TYR A 56 60.02 5.71 47.39
CA TYR A 56 60.67 4.61 48.08
C TYR A 56 61.37 3.67 47.08
N ILE A 57 62.58 3.24 47.42
CA ILE A 57 63.36 2.25 46.68
C ILE A 57 63.80 1.17 47.68
N ASP A 58 63.46 -0.08 47.37
CA ASP A 58 63.94 -1.24 48.12
C ASP A 58 65.42 -1.48 47.83
N LYS A 59 66.25 -1.38 48.87
CA LYS A 59 67.70 -1.44 48.75
C LYS A 59 68.16 -2.79 48.21
N GLU A 60 67.63 -3.90 48.73
CA GLU A 60 67.99 -5.24 48.30
C GLU A 60 67.50 -5.53 46.87
N GLY A 61 66.27 -5.14 46.55
CA GLY A 61 65.69 -5.28 45.23
C GLY A 61 66.49 -4.53 44.15
N PHE A 62 66.96 -3.32 44.43
CA PHE A 62 67.77 -2.55 43.49
C PHE A 62 69.15 -3.18 43.27
N LEU A 63 69.83 -3.57 44.36
CA LEU A 63 71.16 -4.20 44.29
C LEU A 63 71.15 -5.53 43.51
N ASN A 64 70.03 -6.25 43.54
CA ASN A 64 69.83 -7.50 42.80
C ASN A 64 69.42 -7.29 41.32
N SER A 65 69.24 -6.05 40.87
CA SER A 65 68.94 -5.75 39.46
C SER A 65 70.18 -5.79 38.57
N VAL A 66 70.00 -5.85 37.26
CA VAL A 66 71.13 -5.84 36.31
C VAL A 66 71.97 -4.56 36.36
N HIS A 67 71.43 -3.48 36.94
CA HIS A 67 72.10 -2.19 37.13
C HIS A 67 72.40 -1.90 38.61
N GLY A 68 72.32 -2.90 39.49
CA GLY A 68 72.50 -2.73 40.94
C GLY A 68 73.88 -2.23 41.36
N SER A 69 74.87 -2.29 40.47
CA SER A 69 76.22 -1.76 40.66
C SER A 69 76.40 -0.29 40.24
N LEU A 70 75.38 0.34 39.64
CA LEU A 70 75.44 1.75 39.19
C LEU A 70 75.06 2.73 40.30
N ASN A 71 75.56 3.97 40.19
CA ASN A 71 75.12 5.07 41.04
C ASN A 71 73.77 5.62 40.56
N CYS A 72 72.96 6.18 41.47
CA CYS A 72 71.64 6.71 41.12
C CYS A 72 71.69 7.77 40.00
N ILE A 73 72.71 8.63 40.01
CA ILE A 73 72.87 9.73 39.05
C ILE A 73 73.25 9.26 37.64
N ASP A 74 73.73 8.02 37.49
CA ASP A 74 74.05 7.46 36.18
C ASP A 74 72.77 7.27 35.33
N CYS A 75 71.64 7.02 36.00
CA CYS A 75 70.32 6.98 35.38
C CYS A 75 69.54 8.29 35.61
N HIS A 76 69.67 8.90 36.78
CA HIS A 76 69.04 10.18 37.14
C HIS A 76 69.96 11.36 36.86
N SER A 77 70.41 11.49 35.60
CA SER A 77 71.24 12.63 35.16
C SER A 77 70.52 13.98 35.27
N ASP A 78 69.21 13.97 35.49
CA ASP A 78 68.40 15.16 35.73
C ASP A 78 68.42 15.66 37.18
N ILE A 79 69.11 14.95 38.09
CA ILE A 79 69.24 15.31 39.50
C ILE A 79 70.66 15.78 39.80
N ASN A 80 70.80 16.99 40.34
CA ASN A 80 72.06 17.48 40.88
C ASN A 80 72.12 17.24 42.41
N PRO A 81 73.00 16.35 42.90
CA PRO A 81 73.12 16.02 44.33
C PRO A 81 73.39 17.23 45.24
N ALA A 82 74.09 18.26 44.76
CA ALA A 82 74.46 19.44 45.55
C ALA A 82 73.27 20.39 45.82
N THR A 83 72.18 20.26 45.06
CA THR A 83 71.00 21.15 45.15
C THR A 83 69.71 20.41 45.48
N HIS A 84 69.80 19.10 45.71
CA HIS A 84 68.67 18.27 46.09
C HIS A 84 68.48 18.33 47.63
N PRO A 85 67.24 18.50 48.16
CA PRO A 85 65.96 18.38 47.47
C PRO A 85 65.31 19.73 47.09
N ARG A 86 65.39 20.12 45.81
CA ARG A 86 64.49 21.14 45.21
C ARG A 86 63.26 20.49 44.58
N PRO A 87 62.06 21.12 44.63
CA PRO A 87 60.85 20.53 44.05
C PRO A 87 60.94 20.45 42.53
N LEU A 88 61.18 19.26 41.99
CA LEU A 88 60.95 19.00 40.56
C LEU A 88 59.44 19.00 40.29
N LYS A 89 59.01 19.85 39.35
CA LYS A 89 57.65 19.83 38.80
C LYS A 89 57.54 18.64 37.85
N ILE A 90 56.76 17.64 38.25
CA ILE A 90 56.51 16.42 37.47
C ILE A 90 55.02 16.39 37.12
N SER A 91 54.72 16.35 35.84
CA SER A 91 53.37 16.31 35.26
C SER A 91 52.71 14.94 35.45
N SER A 92 53.37 13.86 35.02
CA SER A 92 52.90 12.47 35.09
C SER A 92 54.06 11.48 35.26
N LYS A 93 53.74 10.26 35.72
CA LYS A 93 54.69 9.14 35.80
C LYS A 93 55.29 8.82 34.44
N LEU A 94 54.47 8.80 33.39
CA LEU A 94 54.89 8.44 32.03
C LEU A 94 55.86 9.47 31.44
N GLU A 95 55.59 10.76 31.60
CA GLU A 95 56.50 11.81 31.11
C GLU A 95 57.84 11.75 31.84
N TYR A 96 57.81 11.57 33.16
CA TYR A 96 59.02 11.42 33.95
C TYR A 96 59.82 10.16 33.57
N ALA A 97 59.14 9.03 33.39
CA ALA A 97 59.75 7.77 32.96
C ALA A 97 60.42 7.89 31.59
N LYS A 98 59.80 8.61 30.63
CA LYS A 98 60.40 8.90 29.32
C LYS A 98 61.65 9.75 29.44
N LYS A 99 61.60 10.80 30.26
CA LYS A 99 62.75 11.68 30.51
C LYS A 99 63.93 10.91 31.10
N VAL A 100 63.69 10.09 32.13
CA VAL A 100 64.75 9.27 32.76
C VAL A 100 65.24 8.17 31.80
N SER A 101 64.34 7.59 30.99
CA SER A 101 64.73 6.55 30.01
C SER A 101 65.63 7.07 28.88
N GLN A 102 65.67 8.39 28.63
CA GLN A 102 66.61 8.96 27.66
C GLN A 102 68.07 8.74 28.09
N SER A 103 68.34 8.73 29.39
CA SER A 103 69.68 8.48 29.93
C SER A 103 70.16 7.04 29.66
N CYS A 104 69.25 6.09 29.41
CA CYS A 104 69.63 4.74 29.00
C CYS A 104 70.38 4.73 27.66
N ALA A 105 70.05 5.63 26.73
CA ALA A 105 70.68 5.68 25.41
C ALA A 105 72.16 6.10 25.46
N ASN A 106 72.58 6.77 26.54
CA ASN A 106 73.96 7.17 26.75
C ASN A 106 74.89 5.96 26.97
N CYS A 107 74.35 4.84 27.44
CA CYS A 107 75.10 3.60 27.67
C CYS A 107 74.65 2.44 26.77
N HIS A 108 73.41 2.46 26.25
CA HIS A 108 72.87 1.47 25.32
C HIS A 108 72.73 2.05 23.91
N PRO A 109 73.77 1.97 23.07
CA PRO A 109 73.77 2.57 21.73
C PRO A 109 72.73 1.93 20.82
N GLU A 110 72.10 2.76 19.97
CA GLU A 110 70.99 2.35 19.12
C GLU A 110 71.36 1.20 18.16
N ASP A 111 72.61 1.16 17.67
CA ASP A 111 73.07 0.12 16.75
C ASP A 111 73.03 -1.29 17.32
N GLY A 112 73.18 -1.43 18.65
CA GLY A 112 73.06 -2.70 19.37
C GLY A 112 71.63 -3.14 19.66
N LEU A 113 70.63 -2.32 19.33
CA LEU A 113 69.23 -2.58 19.64
C LEU A 113 68.50 -3.36 18.53
N SER A 114 67.58 -4.25 18.92
CA SER A 114 66.76 -4.98 17.96
C SER A 114 65.79 -4.05 17.21
N PRO A 115 65.29 -4.43 16.02
CA PRO A 115 64.35 -3.58 15.26
C PRO A 115 63.11 -3.13 16.03
N ILE A 116 62.66 -3.91 17.01
CA ILE A 116 61.53 -3.55 17.88
C ILE A 116 61.90 -2.38 18.79
N HIS A 117 63.09 -2.40 19.40
CA HIS A 117 63.58 -1.32 20.26
C HIS A 117 63.82 -0.03 19.47
N LYS A 118 64.42 -0.13 18.27
CA LYS A 118 64.59 1.01 17.35
C LYS A 118 63.25 1.64 16.98
N ASN A 119 62.23 0.82 16.71
CA ASN A 119 60.88 1.31 16.41
C ASN A 119 60.19 1.96 17.61
N ILE A 120 60.38 1.44 18.82
CA ILE A 120 59.84 2.02 20.06
C ILE A 120 60.49 3.38 20.35
N LEU A 121 61.81 3.49 20.22
CA LEU A 121 62.55 4.75 20.37
C LEU A 121 62.06 5.81 19.37
N LYS A 122 61.85 5.42 18.11
CA LYS A 122 61.38 6.32 17.05
C LYS A 122 59.96 6.86 17.27
N GLU A 123 59.06 6.10 17.90
CA GLU A 123 57.69 6.55 18.15
C GLU A 123 57.51 7.28 19.50
N GLY A 124 58.38 7.05 20.49
CA GLY A 124 58.36 7.77 21.77
C GLY A 124 57.10 7.58 22.63
N LYS A 125 56.27 6.56 22.32
CA LYS A 125 54.97 6.34 23.00
C LYS A 125 55.11 5.59 24.33
N ILE A 126 56.06 4.66 24.41
CA ILE A 126 56.33 3.78 25.55
C ILE A 126 57.79 4.00 25.97
N SER A 127 58.08 3.95 27.27
CA SER A 127 59.41 4.10 27.86
C SER A 127 60.08 2.73 28.10
N CYS A 128 61.41 2.70 28.15
CA CYS A 128 62.18 1.47 28.39
C CYS A 128 61.77 0.78 29.69
N VAL A 129 61.48 1.59 30.71
CA VAL A 129 61.13 1.14 32.06
C VAL A 129 59.74 0.50 32.16
N GLU A 130 58.83 0.75 31.21
CA GLU A 130 57.52 0.10 31.17
C GLU A 130 57.61 -1.40 30.82
N CYS A 131 58.72 -1.82 30.18
CA CYS A 131 58.96 -3.22 29.83
C CYS A 131 60.04 -3.85 30.70
N HIS A 132 61.14 -3.13 30.94
CA HIS A 132 62.29 -3.67 31.67
C HIS A 132 62.21 -3.47 33.18
N GLY A 133 61.28 -2.65 33.67
CA GLY A 133 61.25 -2.18 35.06
C GLY A 133 62.03 -0.87 35.20
N SER A 134 61.74 -0.11 36.26
CA SER A 134 62.39 1.19 36.53
C SER A 134 63.64 1.05 37.39
N HIS A 135 63.47 0.82 38.69
CA HIS A 135 64.57 0.63 39.64
C HIS A 135 64.99 -0.84 39.76
N TYR A 136 64.16 -1.77 39.29
CA TYR A 136 64.42 -3.22 39.36
C TYR A 136 64.50 -3.81 37.95
N ILE A 137 65.50 -3.35 37.18
CA ILE A 137 65.63 -3.66 35.75
C ILE A 137 65.91 -5.16 35.56
N LYS A 138 65.10 -5.82 34.71
CA LYS A 138 65.17 -7.26 34.41
C LYS A 138 65.53 -7.55 32.95
N PRO A 139 66.29 -8.64 32.69
CA PRO A 139 66.56 -9.09 31.32
C PRO A 139 65.35 -9.80 30.71
N MET A 140 65.21 -9.78 29.37
CA MET A 140 64.08 -10.38 28.65
C MET A 140 63.86 -11.87 28.96
N LYS A 141 64.92 -12.63 29.25
CA LYS A 141 64.83 -14.05 29.61
C LYS A 141 64.10 -14.28 30.94
N GLU A 142 64.21 -13.34 31.88
CA GLU A 142 63.48 -13.35 33.15
C GLU A 142 62.01 -12.94 32.95
N LEU A 143 61.76 -11.96 32.06
CA LEU A 143 60.42 -11.49 31.72
C LEU A 143 59.57 -12.53 30.97
N ALA A 144 60.20 -13.44 30.24
CA ALA A 144 59.53 -14.56 29.56
C ALA A 144 59.14 -15.73 30.50
N LYS A 145 59.69 -15.78 31.73
CA LYS A 145 59.37 -16.84 32.71
C LYS A 145 57.96 -16.61 33.27
N GLY A 146 57.00 -17.39 32.79
CA GLY A 146 55.60 -17.35 33.27
C GLY A 146 54.60 -18.05 32.35
N ALA A 147 54.88 -18.12 31.04
CA ALA A 147 54.02 -18.77 30.06
C ALA A 147 53.75 -20.25 30.40
N ASP A 148 54.76 -20.97 30.89
CA ASP A 148 54.61 -22.38 31.31
C ASP A 148 53.60 -22.55 32.45
N LYS A 149 53.52 -21.61 33.40
CA LYS A 149 52.54 -21.66 34.50
C LYS A 149 51.11 -21.52 33.97
N CYS A 150 50.89 -20.63 33.02
CA CYS A 150 49.60 -20.45 32.34
C CYS A 150 49.25 -21.68 31.49
N LEU A 151 50.19 -22.18 30.69
CA LEU A 151 49.99 -23.29 29.77
C LEU A 151 49.72 -24.61 30.50
N ARG A 152 50.11 -24.80 31.77
CA ARG A 152 49.69 -25.98 32.57
C ARG A 152 48.18 -26.17 32.59
N CYS A 153 47.40 -25.09 32.65
CA CYS A 153 45.94 -25.14 32.63
C CYS A 153 45.36 -24.82 31.25
N HIS A 154 45.93 -23.85 30.53
CA HIS A 154 45.40 -23.38 29.25
C HIS A 154 45.82 -24.23 28.03
N SER A 155 46.64 -25.26 28.20
CA SER A 155 46.88 -26.29 27.17
C SER A 155 45.97 -27.51 27.30
N VAL A 156 45.01 -27.49 28.23
CA VAL A 156 44.01 -28.54 28.38
C VAL A 156 42.75 -28.11 27.64
N LYS A 157 42.25 -28.96 26.73
CA LYS A 157 41.01 -28.71 26.00
C LYS A 157 39.80 -28.93 26.93
N ARG A 158 39.47 -27.90 27.74
CA ARG A 158 38.31 -27.87 28.64
C ARG A 158 37.12 -27.16 27.98
N LEU A 159 35.92 -27.33 28.55
CA LEU A 159 34.66 -26.76 28.03
C LEU A 159 34.76 -25.23 27.77
N PRO A 160 34.25 -24.73 26.64
CA PRO A 160 34.32 -23.31 26.29
C PRO A 160 33.49 -22.43 27.22
N LYS A 161 33.92 -21.18 27.41
CA LYS A 161 33.13 -20.15 28.09
C LYS A 161 32.00 -19.68 27.17
N VAL A 162 30.75 -19.80 27.61
CA VAL A 162 29.60 -19.23 26.89
C VAL A 162 29.49 -17.75 27.25
N LEU A 163 29.53 -16.87 26.24
CA LEU A 163 29.37 -15.43 26.40
C LEU A 163 27.87 -15.05 26.48
N PRO A 164 27.51 -13.86 26.99
CA PRO A 164 26.13 -13.39 27.04
C PRO A 164 25.41 -13.39 25.68
N SER A 165 26.16 -13.29 24.58
CA SER A 165 25.67 -13.39 23.20
C SER A 165 25.34 -14.82 22.73
N GLY A 166 25.54 -15.84 23.57
CA GLY A 166 25.45 -17.26 23.20
C GLY A 166 26.70 -17.82 22.50
N GLU A 167 27.71 -16.98 22.27
CA GLU A 167 28.94 -17.38 21.58
C GLU A 167 29.89 -18.19 22.49
N LYS A 168 30.42 -19.33 22.02
CA LYS A 168 31.36 -20.19 22.77
C LYS A 168 32.82 -19.78 22.56
N MET A 169 33.51 -19.28 23.59
CA MET A 169 34.94 -18.93 23.60
C MET A 169 35.79 -20.06 24.19
N GLU A 170 36.60 -20.69 23.34
CA GLU A 170 37.60 -21.69 23.75
C GLU A 170 38.76 -21.00 24.49
N LEU A 171 39.11 -21.50 25.67
CA LEU A 171 40.23 -20.99 26.49
C LEU A 171 41.52 -21.81 26.31
N TYR A 172 41.57 -22.57 25.20
CA TYR A 172 42.63 -23.52 24.86
C TYR A 172 43.71 -22.90 23.98
N VAL A 173 44.96 -23.21 24.30
CA VAL A 173 46.17 -22.82 23.56
C VAL A 173 46.98 -24.07 23.23
N GLU A 174 47.21 -24.30 21.93
CA GLU A 174 48.09 -25.38 21.47
C GLU A 174 49.54 -25.07 21.83
N LYS A 175 50.07 -25.77 22.85
CA LYS A 175 51.41 -25.52 23.41
C LYS A 175 52.50 -25.52 22.35
N GLU A 176 52.58 -26.55 21.53
CA GLU A 176 53.64 -26.68 20.51
C GLU A 176 53.55 -25.61 19.42
N LYS A 177 52.33 -25.24 19.02
CA LYS A 177 52.14 -24.14 18.05
C LYS A 177 52.53 -22.80 18.65
N PHE A 178 52.12 -22.50 19.88
CA PHE A 178 52.51 -21.26 20.55
C PHE A 178 54.03 -21.15 20.73
N LEU A 179 54.70 -22.22 21.16
CA LEU A 179 56.15 -22.25 21.34
C LEU A 179 56.91 -22.03 20.03
N ASN A 180 56.35 -22.47 18.90
CA ASN A 180 56.90 -22.24 17.55
C ASN A 180 56.52 -20.86 16.97
N SER A 181 55.79 -20.02 17.70
CA SER A 181 55.43 -18.67 17.26
C SER A 181 56.53 -17.65 17.57
N VAL A 182 56.52 -16.54 16.82
CA VAL A 182 57.44 -15.42 17.06
C VAL A 182 57.23 -14.73 18.43
N HIS A 183 56.07 -14.93 19.07
CA HIS A 183 55.71 -14.31 20.35
C HIS A 183 55.98 -15.20 21.58
N ALA A 184 56.42 -16.44 21.39
CA ALA A 184 56.74 -17.35 22.49
C ALA A 184 57.77 -16.76 23.48
N LYS A 185 58.73 -15.99 22.96
CA LYS A 185 59.82 -15.35 23.72
C LYS A 185 59.39 -14.12 24.52
N ILE A 186 58.15 -13.64 24.33
CA ILE A 186 57.59 -12.46 24.98
C ILE A 186 56.75 -12.89 26.19
N GLY A 187 56.01 -14.00 26.08
CA GLY A 187 55.14 -14.51 27.15
C GLY A 187 53.72 -13.93 27.11
N CYS A 188 52.79 -14.54 27.86
CA CYS A 188 51.34 -14.26 27.73
C CYS A 188 50.92 -12.88 28.24
N LEU A 189 51.52 -12.41 29.35
CA LEU A 189 51.07 -11.20 30.07
C LEU A 189 51.35 -9.89 29.32
N PHE A 190 52.23 -9.91 28.31
CA PHE A 190 52.45 -8.74 27.46
C PHE A 190 51.25 -8.44 26.56
N CYS A 191 50.56 -9.47 26.09
CA CYS A 191 49.33 -9.33 25.33
C CYS A 191 48.10 -9.28 26.26
N HIS A 192 48.13 -10.06 27.35
CA HIS A 192 47.08 -10.13 28.36
C HIS A 192 47.38 -9.23 29.56
N LYS A 193 47.50 -7.92 29.33
CA LYS A 193 47.68 -6.93 30.41
C LYS A 193 46.48 -6.81 31.34
N ASP A 194 45.34 -7.35 30.92
CA ASP A 194 44.10 -7.49 31.68
C ASP A 194 44.15 -8.61 32.73
N VAL A 195 45.20 -9.44 32.74
CA VAL A 195 45.32 -10.59 33.65
C VAL A 195 46.38 -10.32 34.71
N ASP A 196 45.96 -10.35 35.97
CA ASP A 196 46.85 -10.38 37.12
C ASP A 196 47.07 -11.86 37.56
N PRO A 197 48.31 -12.38 37.49
CA PRO A 197 48.64 -13.74 37.92
C PRO A 197 48.32 -14.06 39.38
N ALA A 198 48.26 -13.05 40.27
CA ALA A 198 48.01 -13.24 41.69
C ALA A 198 46.52 -13.42 42.03
N THR A 199 45.62 -12.87 41.20
CA THR A 199 44.17 -12.81 41.49
C THR A 199 43.30 -13.64 40.53
N HIS A 200 43.92 -14.31 39.56
CA HIS A 200 43.29 -15.27 38.66
C HIS A 200 42.65 -16.44 39.46
N PRO A 201 41.31 -16.68 39.43
CA PRO A 201 40.45 -16.65 38.24
C PRO A 201 39.14 -15.85 38.40
N ARG A 202 39.18 -14.53 38.61
CA ARG A 202 37.95 -13.69 38.54
C ARG A 202 37.69 -13.21 37.11
N PRO A 203 36.57 -13.58 36.46
CA PRO A 203 36.33 -13.22 35.06
C PRO A 203 35.87 -11.77 34.88
N GLU A 204 36.54 -11.01 34.02
CA GLU A 204 35.95 -9.81 33.43
C GLU A 204 34.69 -10.18 32.60
N LYS A 205 33.67 -9.31 32.61
CA LYS A 205 32.50 -9.44 31.75
C LYS A 205 32.93 -9.17 30.29
N ILE A 206 32.73 -10.17 29.44
CA ILE A 206 33.01 -10.10 28.01
C ILE A 206 31.67 -10.18 27.27
N SER A 207 31.38 -9.18 26.44
CA SER A 207 30.16 -9.07 25.63
C SER A 207 30.17 -9.98 24.39
N SER A 208 31.27 -10.02 23.64
CA SER A 208 31.46 -10.86 22.44
C SER A 208 32.93 -11.20 22.22
N LYS A 209 33.24 -12.25 21.44
CA LYS A 209 34.65 -12.55 21.08
C LYS A 209 35.29 -11.42 20.29
N GLN A 210 34.53 -10.79 19.40
CA GLN A 210 35.04 -9.72 18.54
C GLN A 210 35.41 -8.49 19.35
N GLU A 211 34.59 -8.08 20.32
CA GLU A 211 34.88 -6.93 21.18
C GLU A 211 36.06 -7.20 22.11
N TYR A 212 36.12 -8.39 22.72
CA TYR A 212 37.29 -8.81 23.51
C TYR A 212 38.57 -8.80 22.67
N ALA A 213 38.51 -9.35 21.46
CA ALA A 213 39.65 -9.39 20.57
C ALA A 213 40.07 -7.99 20.08
N LYS A 214 39.13 -7.04 19.88
CA LYS A 214 39.43 -5.62 19.65
C LYS A 214 40.11 -4.96 20.86
N LYS A 215 39.69 -5.29 22.09
CA LYS A 215 40.31 -4.80 23.34
C LYS A 215 41.76 -5.29 23.46
N ILE A 216 42.00 -6.60 23.35
CA ILE A 216 43.34 -7.20 23.43
C ILE A 216 44.23 -6.76 22.26
N PHE A 217 43.65 -6.56 21.07
CA PHE A 217 44.40 -6.12 19.89
C PHE A 217 45.10 -4.77 20.09
N LYS A 218 44.53 -3.84 20.87
CA LYS A 218 45.20 -2.56 21.18
C LYS A 218 46.59 -2.78 21.80
N ASN A 219 46.80 -3.88 22.51
CA ASN A 219 48.08 -4.24 23.09
C ASN A 219 49.14 -4.61 22.04
N CYS A 220 48.74 -5.07 20.84
CA CYS A 220 49.66 -5.37 19.75
C CYS A 220 50.36 -4.10 19.23
N LEU A 221 49.65 -2.96 19.19
CA LEU A 221 50.19 -1.68 18.69
C LEU A 221 51.28 -1.10 19.59
N ASN A 222 51.41 -1.59 20.82
CA ASN A 222 52.50 -1.24 21.72
C ASN A 222 53.86 -1.74 21.19
N CYS A 223 53.87 -2.92 20.53
CA CYS A 223 55.07 -3.53 19.97
C CYS A 223 55.13 -3.45 18.43
N HIS A 224 53.97 -3.27 17.78
CA HIS A 224 53.82 -3.12 16.33
C HIS A 224 53.29 -1.71 15.99
N PRO A 225 54.15 -0.69 16.11
CA PRO A 225 53.76 0.70 15.92
C PRO A 225 53.12 0.94 14.54
N PHE A 226 52.06 1.76 14.48
CA PHE A 226 51.27 1.98 13.26
C PHE A 226 52.15 2.38 12.06
N ASN A 227 53.17 3.21 12.28
CA ASN A 227 54.04 3.67 11.19
C ASN A 227 54.99 2.59 10.66
N SER A 228 55.30 1.59 11.48
CA SER A 228 56.11 0.42 11.10
C SER A 228 55.32 -0.66 10.36
N LEU A 229 53.98 -0.57 10.37
CA LEU A 229 53.11 -1.56 9.74
C LEU A 229 53.12 -1.43 8.21
N SER A 230 52.89 -2.57 7.53
CA SER A 230 52.75 -2.57 6.07
C SER A 230 51.51 -1.80 5.62
N PRO A 231 51.44 -1.33 4.35
CA PRO A 231 50.29 -0.59 3.82
C PRO A 231 48.95 -1.30 4.02
N ILE A 232 48.93 -2.64 3.90
CA ILE A 232 47.75 -3.48 4.12
C ILE A 232 47.25 -3.33 5.56
N HIS A 233 48.14 -3.50 6.55
CA HIS A 233 47.80 -3.36 7.97
C HIS A 233 47.35 -1.93 8.32
N LYS A 234 48.02 -0.91 7.78
CA LYS A 234 47.63 0.50 7.94
C LYS A 234 46.23 0.78 7.38
N GLY A 235 45.90 0.23 6.21
CA GLY A 235 44.60 0.40 5.56
C GLY A 235 43.45 -0.26 6.33
N PHE A 236 43.68 -1.41 6.96
CA PHE A 236 42.68 -2.04 7.83
C PHE A 236 42.49 -1.27 9.15
N LEU A 237 43.55 -0.72 9.72
CA LEU A 237 43.50 0.04 10.99
C LEU A 237 42.82 1.40 10.86
N LYS A 238 42.96 2.08 9.72
CA LYS A 238 42.30 3.38 9.46
C LYS A 238 40.78 3.30 9.39
N GLU A 239 40.24 2.17 8.94
CA GLU A 239 38.79 2.01 8.73
C GLU A 239 38.06 1.37 9.93
N ASP A 240 38.75 1.24 11.08
CA ASP A 240 38.28 0.52 12.29
C ASP A 240 37.81 -0.92 11.99
N ARG A 241 38.38 -1.53 10.94
CA ARG A 241 37.92 -2.81 10.38
C ARG A 241 38.43 -4.04 11.13
N MET A 242 39.29 -3.91 12.14
CA MET A 242 40.18 -5.04 12.50
C MET A 242 40.04 -5.65 13.90
N VAL A 243 40.09 -6.99 13.88
CA VAL A 243 40.69 -7.88 14.87
C VAL A 243 41.86 -8.59 14.16
N CYS A 244 43.13 -8.30 14.49
CA CYS A 244 44.31 -8.86 13.79
C CYS A 244 44.33 -10.39 13.69
N PHE A 245 43.76 -11.04 14.70
CA PHE A 245 43.77 -12.49 14.79
C PHE A 245 42.92 -13.20 13.73
N GLY A 246 42.05 -12.47 13.01
CA GLY A 246 41.28 -13.01 11.89
C GLY A 246 42.15 -13.56 10.76
N CYS A 247 43.36 -13.01 10.59
CA CYS A 247 44.30 -13.43 9.55
C CYS A 247 45.64 -13.96 10.10
N HIS A 248 46.06 -13.55 11.32
CA HIS A 248 47.34 -13.94 11.92
C HIS A 248 47.25 -15.07 12.97
N GLY A 249 46.05 -15.50 13.37
CA GLY A 249 45.84 -16.46 14.46
C GLY A 249 46.02 -15.84 15.86
N ASN A 250 45.27 -16.33 16.86
CA ASN A 250 45.24 -15.74 18.22
C ASN A 250 46.56 -15.91 18.99
N HIS A 251 47.12 -17.13 18.95
CA HIS A 251 48.30 -17.53 19.73
C HIS A 251 49.41 -18.12 18.86
N TYR A 252 49.23 -18.13 17.54
CA TYR A 252 50.18 -18.69 16.59
C TYR A 252 50.31 -17.78 15.37
N VAL A 253 51.25 -16.84 15.44
CA VAL A 253 51.54 -15.89 14.37
C VAL A 253 52.76 -16.37 13.59
N LYS A 254 52.59 -16.64 12.30
CA LYS A 254 53.66 -16.98 11.36
C LYS A 254 54.22 -15.72 10.71
N SER A 255 55.49 -15.76 10.29
CA SER A 255 56.11 -14.67 9.53
C SER A 255 55.73 -14.71 8.05
N LYS A 256 55.83 -13.57 7.35
CA LYS A 256 55.61 -13.48 5.89
C LYS A 256 56.47 -14.49 5.10
N ALA A 257 57.71 -14.71 5.54
CA ALA A 257 58.62 -15.67 4.92
C ALA A 257 58.11 -17.12 5.05
N GLN A 258 57.51 -17.47 6.20
CA GLN A 258 56.91 -18.79 6.43
C GLN A 258 55.68 -19.01 5.53
N TRP A 259 54.78 -18.02 5.43
CA TRP A 259 53.61 -18.10 4.55
C TRP A 259 53.96 -18.26 3.08
N LYS A 260 54.95 -17.50 2.59
CA LYS A 260 55.40 -17.59 1.20
C LYS A 260 55.98 -18.98 0.90
N LYS A 261 56.83 -19.48 1.80
CA LYS A 261 57.45 -20.82 1.67
C LYS A 261 56.40 -21.93 1.61
N GLU A 262 55.36 -21.88 2.44
CA GLU A 262 54.28 -22.88 2.43
C GLU A 262 53.41 -22.78 1.18
N THR A 263 53.03 -21.56 0.79
CA THR A 263 52.25 -21.30 -0.42
C THR A 263 52.98 -21.81 -1.66
N ASP A 264 54.27 -21.54 -1.79
CA ASP A 264 55.09 -22.03 -2.91
C ASP A 264 55.13 -23.55 -2.96
N LYS A 265 55.16 -24.24 -1.80
CA LYS A 265 55.09 -25.70 -1.77
C LYS A 265 53.75 -26.22 -2.31
N CYS A 266 52.62 -25.61 -1.94
CA CYS A 266 51.30 -26.00 -2.46
C CYS A 266 51.22 -25.79 -3.98
N LEU A 267 51.69 -24.63 -4.45
CA LEU A 267 51.63 -24.26 -5.86
C LEU A 267 52.50 -25.14 -6.76
N ARG A 268 53.52 -25.85 -6.23
CA ARG A 268 54.27 -26.85 -7.02
C ARG A 268 53.36 -27.91 -7.66
N CYS A 269 52.30 -28.31 -6.97
CA CYS A 269 51.36 -29.32 -7.47
C CYS A 269 50.07 -28.67 -8.03
N HIS A 270 49.58 -27.61 -7.39
CA HIS A 270 48.31 -26.98 -7.74
C HIS A 270 48.39 -25.99 -8.91
N SER A 271 49.60 -25.60 -9.35
CA SER A 271 49.76 -24.82 -10.60
C SER A 271 49.92 -25.69 -11.85
N VAL A 272 49.67 -26.99 -11.75
CA VAL A 272 49.70 -27.92 -12.88
C VAL A 272 48.26 -28.17 -13.33
N LYS A 273 47.97 -27.91 -14.61
CA LYS A 273 46.63 -28.21 -15.18
C LYS A 273 46.41 -29.71 -15.18
N ARG A 274 45.25 -30.15 -14.69
CA ARG A 274 44.81 -31.54 -14.66
C ARG A 274 43.39 -31.63 -15.21
N LEU A 275 42.97 -32.83 -15.62
CA LEU A 275 41.59 -33.06 -16.01
C LEU A 275 40.65 -32.70 -14.84
N PRO A 276 39.59 -31.93 -15.08
CA PRO A 276 38.66 -31.56 -14.04
C PRO A 276 37.89 -32.78 -13.54
N LYS A 277 37.64 -32.83 -12.23
CA LYS A 277 36.80 -33.87 -11.63
C LYS A 277 35.35 -33.57 -11.93
N VAL A 278 34.62 -34.54 -12.47
CA VAL A 278 33.15 -34.46 -12.59
C VAL A 278 32.55 -34.74 -11.21
N LEU A 279 31.79 -33.79 -10.69
CA LEU A 279 31.07 -33.90 -9.43
C LEU A 279 29.79 -34.72 -9.63
N PRO A 280 29.18 -35.27 -8.55
CA PRO A 280 27.87 -35.92 -8.63
C PRO A 280 26.76 -35.03 -9.22
N SER A 281 26.90 -33.70 -9.14
CA SER A 281 26.03 -32.73 -9.82
C SER A 281 26.19 -32.66 -11.34
N GLY A 282 27.17 -33.34 -11.93
CA GLY A 282 27.57 -33.22 -13.34
C GLY A 282 28.52 -32.05 -13.64
N GLU A 283 28.82 -31.19 -12.66
CA GLU A 283 29.73 -30.06 -12.84
C GLU A 283 31.20 -30.49 -12.86
N GLN A 284 32.01 -29.88 -13.73
CA GLN A 284 33.46 -30.10 -13.82
C GLN A 284 34.24 -29.16 -12.90
N MET A 285 34.97 -29.68 -11.90
CA MET A 285 35.78 -28.88 -10.97
C MET A 285 37.27 -29.15 -11.18
N ASP A 286 38.02 -28.12 -11.60
CA ASP A 286 39.48 -28.17 -11.63
C ASP A 286 40.10 -27.68 -10.31
N LEU A 287 41.32 -28.15 -10.03
CA LEU A 287 42.12 -27.75 -8.86
C LEU A 287 43.28 -26.82 -9.26
N TYR A 288 43.23 -26.25 -10.46
CA TYR A 288 44.32 -25.46 -11.01
C TYR A 288 44.33 -24.04 -10.44
N VAL A 289 45.52 -23.60 -10.05
CA VAL A 289 45.78 -22.25 -9.58
C VAL A 289 46.84 -21.61 -10.46
N ASP A 290 46.48 -20.51 -11.11
CA ASP A 290 47.44 -19.67 -11.82
C ASP A 290 48.34 -18.95 -10.81
N LYS A 291 49.58 -19.42 -10.69
CA LYS A 291 50.57 -18.94 -9.73
C LYS A 291 50.86 -17.44 -9.90
N GLU A 292 50.99 -16.96 -11.13
CA GLU A 292 51.34 -15.57 -11.40
C GLU A 292 50.14 -14.64 -11.20
N ALA A 293 48.94 -15.09 -11.54
CA ALA A 293 47.72 -14.34 -11.23
C ALA A 293 47.48 -14.25 -9.72
N PHE A 294 47.63 -15.35 -8.97
CA PHE A 294 47.41 -15.38 -7.51
C PHE A 294 48.37 -14.46 -6.75
N LYS A 295 49.66 -14.47 -7.12
CA LYS A 295 50.70 -13.61 -6.51
C LYS A 295 50.41 -12.12 -6.64
N LYS A 296 49.72 -11.70 -7.71
CA LYS A 296 49.36 -10.30 -7.98
C LYS A 296 48.16 -9.83 -7.16
N THR A 297 47.42 -10.74 -6.54
CA THR A 297 46.27 -10.39 -5.70
C THR A 297 46.70 -9.84 -4.35
N VAL A 298 45.82 -9.10 -3.70
CA VAL A 298 46.00 -8.67 -2.29
C VAL A 298 46.12 -9.85 -1.32
N HIS A 299 45.73 -11.06 -1.73
CA HIS A 299 45.81 -12.29 -0.95
C HIS A 299 47.12 -13.08 -1.21
N GLY A 300 47.85 -12.78 -2.29
CA GLY A 300 49.12 -13.44 -2.62
C GLY A 300 50.19 -13.26 -1.56
N ASP A 301 50.16 -12.12 -0.85
CA ASP A 301 51.09 -11.78 0.23
C ASP A 301 50.83 -12.51 1.56
N VAL A 302 49.63 -13.07 1.75
CA VAL A 302 49.24 -13.78 2.99
C VAL A 302 49.19 -15.30 2.80
N GLY A 303 49.16 -15.77 1.56
CA GLY A 303 49.27 -17.19 1.21
C GLY A 303 47.98 -18.00 1.28
N CYS A 304 48.02 -19.25 0.81
CA CYS A 304 46.81 -20.10 0.66
C CYS A 304 46.13 -20.45 2.00
N TRP A 305 46.90 -20.56 3.08
CA TRP A 305 46.43 -21.02 4.39
C TRP A 305 45.35 -20.11 4.99
N VAL A 306 45.38 -18.81 4.71
CA VAL A 306 44.42 -17.84 5.26
C VAL A 306 42.99 -18.15 4.84
N CYS A 307 42.80 -18.60 3.59
CA CYS A 307 41.51 -19.04 3.07
C CYS A 307 41.28 -20.54 3.32
N HIS A 308 42.31 -21.39 3.20
CA HIS A 308 42.26 -22.84 3.38
C HIS A 308 42.70 -23.28 4.78
N GLN A 309 41.97 -22.84 5.81
CA GLN A 309 42.36 -23.11 7.19
C GLN A 309 42.33 -24.60 7.54
N GLY A 310 43.35 -25.04 8.27
CA GLY A 310 43.52 -26.44 8.70
C GLY A 310 44.16 -27.34 7.64
N ILE A 311 44.43 -26.81 6.44
CA ILE A 311 45.14 -27.52 5.37
C ILE A 311 46.60 -27.07 5.38
N ASP A 312 47.49 -28.00 5.68
CA ASP A 312 48.93 -27.86 5.52
C ASP A 312 49.52 -29.17 4.97
N PHE A 313 50.85 -29.26 4.88
CA PHE A 313 51.50 -30.49 4.37
C PHE A 313 51.34 -31.69 5.31
N SER A 314 51.20 -31.45 6.61
CA SER A 314 51.03 -32.48 7.64
C SER A 314 49.58 -32.99 7.70
N ASN A 315 48.62 -32.17 7.24
CA ASN A 315 47.19 -32.42 7.29
C ASN A 315 46.50 -32.11 5.94
N HIS A 316 47.15 -32.50 4.83
CA HIS A 316 46.57 -32.30 3.50
C HIS A 316 45.32 -33.18 3.34
N PRO A 317 44.17 -32.62 2.93
CA PRO A 317 42.92 -33.37 2.88
C PRO A 317 43.02 -34.54 1.89
N ARG A 318 42.52 -35.71 2.31
CA ARG A 318 42.21 -36.82 1.38
C ARG A 318 41.05 -36.40 0.47
N PRO A 319 40.87 -37.03 -0.71
CA PRO A 319 39.76 -36.70 -1.60
C PRO A 319 38.42 -36.77 -0.87
N ILE A 320 37.82 -35.60 -0.61
CA ILE A 320 36.50 -35.50 -0.02
C ILE A 320 35.43 -35.62 -1.11
N ARG A 321 34.28 -36.19 -0.75
CA ARG A 321 33.09 -36.17 -1.62
C ARG A 321 32.52 -34.75 -1.62
N ILE A 322 32.51 -34.11 -2.78
CA ILE A 322 31.94 -32.78 -3.01
C ILE A 322 30.70 -32.99 -3.87
N GLU A 323 29.54 -32.53 -3.40
CA GLU A 323 28.26 -32.72 -4.09
C GLU A 323 28.11 -31.78 -5.29
N SER A 324 28.40 -30.48 -5.10
CA SER A 324 28.36 -29.45 -6.14
C SER A 324 29.43 -28.38 -5.90
N LYS A 325 29.73 -27.58 -6.93
CA LYS A 325 30.62 -26.42 -6.81
C LYS A 325 30.08 -25.40 -5.81
N ARG A 326 28.77 -25.19 -5.79
CA ARG A 326 28.10 -24.23 -4.91
C ARG A 326 28.25 -24.63 -3.44
N THR A 327 27.99 -25.89 -3.09
CA THR A 327 28.13 -26.41 -1.72
C THR A 327 29.56 -26.26 -1.21
N TYR A 328 30.56 -26.48 -2.08
CA TYR A 328 31.96 -26.27 -1.73
C TYR A 328 32.29 -24.78 -1.56
N ALA A 329 31.82 -23.95 -2.48
CA ALA A 329 31.99 -22.51 -2.47
C ALA A 329 31.39 -21.85 -1.20
N GLU A 330 30.23 -22.28 -0.74
CA GLU A 330 29.60 -21.81 0.51
C GLU A 330 30.49 -22.10 1.74
N LYS A 331 31.05 -23.32 1.82
CA LYS A 331 31.97 -23.71 2.90
C LYS A 331 33.24 -22.85 2.92
N VAL A 332 33.82 -22.57 1.75
CA VAL A 332 35.03 -21.75 1.62
C VAL A 332 34.73 -20.27 1.87
N THR A 333 33.61 -19.75 1.35
CA THR A 333 33.21 -18.33 1.47
C THR A 333 32.89 -17.95 2.91
N ALA A 334 32.43 -18.89 3.75
CA ALA A 334 32.28 -18.66 5.18
C ALA A 334 33.59 -18.20 5.86
N GLY A 335 34.74 -18.63 5.33
CA GLY A 335 36.07 -18.21 5.80
C GLY A 335 36.39 -16.74 5.51
N CYS A 336 35.81 -16.14 4.47
CA CYS A 336 36.07 -14.74 4.09
C CYS A 336 35.70 -13.76 5.20
N PHE A 337 34.61 -14.04 5.94
CA PHE A 337 34.11 -13.15 7.00
C PHE A 337 35.06 -12.98 8.20
N ARG A 338 36.10 -13.82 8.31
CA ARG A 338 37.13 -13.69 9.34
C ARG A 338 38.04 -12.49 9.13
N CYS A 339 38.37 -12.19 7.87
CA CYS A 339 39.17 -11.03 7.48
C CYS A 339 38.30 -9.91 6.87
N HIS A 340 37.08 -10.22 6.42
CA HIS A 340 36.08 -9.27 5.92
C HIS A 340 34.77 -9.30 6.74
N PRO A 341 34.74 -8.67 7.93
CA PRO A 341 33.59 -8.75 8.83
C PRO A 341 32.27 -8.30 8.19
N ARG A 342 31.16 -8.94 8.58
CA ARG A 342 29.83 -8.67 8.01
C ARG A 342 29.38 -7.23 8.22
N ASP A 343 29.57 -6.70 9.42
CA ASP A 343 29.26 -5.31 9.77
C ASP A 343 30.02 -4.30 8.90
N VAL A 344 31.27 -4.63 8.53
CA VAL A 344 32.10 -3.79 7.66
C VAL A 344 31.62 -3.88 6.20
N LEU A 345 31.43 -5.09 5.67
CA LEU A 345 31.01 -5.29 4.28
C LEU A 345 29.61 -4.72 4.04
N SER A 346 28.69 -4.91 4.98
CA SER A 346 27.31 -4.43 4.89
C SER A 346 27.16 -2.91 4.96
N LYS A 347 28.24 -2.14 5.20
CA LYS A 347 28.20 -0.68 5.02
C LYS A 347 27.85 -0.30 3.58
N HIS A 348 28.28 -1.11 2.60
CA HIS A 348 27.83 -0.95 1.23
C HIS A 348 26.51 -1.71 1.01
N LYS A 349 25.44 -0.99 0.64
CA LYS A 349 24.08 -1.54 0.50
C LYS A 349 24.01 -2.80 -0.39
N GLY A 350 24.78 -2.82 -1.48
CA GLY A 350 24.83 -3.99 -2.38
C GLY A 350 25.45 -5.23 -1.72
N HIS A 351 26.50 -5.06 -0.91
CA HIS A 351 27.10 -6.18 -0.19
C HIS A 351 26.21 -6.64 0.96
N ALA A 352 25.53 -5.72 1.65
CA ALA A 352 24.56 -6.06 2.69
C ALA A 352 23.49 -7.02 2.17
N ARG A 353 22.92 -6.71 1.00
CA ARG A 353 21.88 -7.54 0.38
C ARG A 353 22.39 -8.90 -0.08
N VAL A 354 23.58 -8.95 -0.69
CA VAL A 354 24.23 -10.22 -1.09
C VAL A 354 24.49 -11.12 0.13
N ILE A 355 24.92 -10.54 1.25
CA ILE A 355 25.18 -11.26 2.51
C ILE A 355 23.88 -11.79 3.14
N GLU A 356 22.81 -11.01 3.08
CA GLU A 356 21.50 -11.34 3.63
C GLU A 356 20.80 -12.47 2.84
N GLU A 357 20.70 -12.32 1.52
CA GLU A 357 19.95 -13.23 0.65
C GLU A 357 20.66 -14.57 0.43
N LYS A 358 22.00 -14.61 0.51
CA LYS A 358 22.85 -15.81 0.29
C LYS A 358 22.65 -16.50 -1.07
N GLU A 359 21.91 -15.90 -1.99
CA GLU A 359 21.71 -16.43 -3.35
C GLU A 359 22.98 -16.32 -4.21
N ILE A 360 23.79 -15.28 -3.99
CA ILE A 360 25.04 -14.98 -4.70
C ILE A 360 26.21 -15.16 -3.74
N LEU A 361 27.20 -15.94 -4.13
CA LEU A 361 28.42 -16.11 -3.35
C LEU A 361 29.45 -15.04 -3.68
N CYS A 362 30.25 -14.60 -2.71
CA CYS A 362 31.25 -13.54 -2.90
C CYS A 362 32.19 -13.83 -4.08
N ILE A 363 32.56 -15.10 -4.26
CA ILE A 363 33.47 -15.57 -5.31
C ILE A 363 32.84 -15.53 -6.71
N GLU A 364 31.52 -15.42 -6.85
CA GLU A 364 30.87 -15.23 -8.15
C GLU A 364 31.13 -13.82 -8.71
N CYS A 365 31.30 -12.83 -7.83
CA CYS A 365 31.64 -11.46 -8.22
C CYS A 365 33.16 -11.20 -8.15
N HIS A 366 33.85 -11.78 -7.17
CA HIS A 366 35.28 -11.52 -6.93
C HIS A 366 36.21 -12.57 -7.57
N GLY A 367 35.72 -13.74 -7.96
CA GLY A 367 36.53 -14.87 -8.42
C GLY A 367 37.07 -15.73 -7.28
N HIS A 368 37.66 -16.89 -7.62
CA HIS A 368 38.07 -17.93 -6.64
C HIS A 368 39.54 -17.79 -6.16
N HIS A 369 40.49 -17.78 -7.09
CA HIS A 369 41.93 -17.69 -6.81
C HIS A 369 42.61 -16.50 -7.51
N LYS A 370 41.84 -15.71 -8.28
CA LYS A 370 42.29 -14.46 -8.89
C LYS A 370 41.79 -13.23 -8.12
N ASN A 371 40.74 -13.38 -7.31
CA ASN A 371 40.19 -12.37 -6.38
C ASN A 371 40.26 -10.94 -6.95
N GLN A 372 39.68 -10.77 -8.14
CA GLN A 372 39.78 -9.54 -8.92
C GLN A 372 38.94 -8.42 -8.27
N PRO A 373 39.38 -7.16 -8.41
CA PRO A 373 38.58 -6.02 -8.00
C PRO A 373 37.21 -6.04 -8.70
N LEU A 374 36.16 -5.66 -7.98
CA LEU A 374 34.81 -5.54 -8.54
C LEU A 374 34.79 -4.60 -9.77
N LYS A 375 35.68 -3.60 -9.78
CA LYS A 375 35.90 -2.68 -10.91
C LYS A 375 36.33 -3.42 -12.19
N GLU A 376 37.27 -4.36 -12.09
CA GLU A 376 37.76 -5.13 -13.24
C GLU A 376 36.75 -6.18 -13.72
N TRP A 377 36.04 -6.84 -12.79
CA TRP A 377 34.97 -7.76 -13.14
C TRP A 377 33.88 -7.05 -13.96
N LYS A 378 33.46 -5.87 -13.50
CA LYS A 378 32.44 -5.04 -14.14
C LYS A 378 32.81 -4.64 -15.57
N GLU A 379 34.08 -4.36 -15.84
CA GLU A 379 34.54 -4.03 -17.19
C GLU A 379 34.37 -5.22 -18.15
N LYS A 380 34.65 -6.44 -17.70
CA LYS A 380 34.59 -7.67 -18.52
C LYS A 380 33.20 -8.31 -18.61
N ALA A 381 32.36 -8.19 -17.58
CA ALA A 381 31.03 -8.79 -17.55
C ALA A 381 30.14 -8.24 -18.68
N LYS A 382 29.26 -9.04 -19.28
CA LYS A 382 28.28 -8.50 -20.24
C LYS A 382 27.27 -7.58 -19.54
N TYR A 383 26.60 -6.69 -20.28
CA TYR A 383 25.60 -5.79 -19.69
C TYR A 383 24.49 -6.56 -18.95
N GLN A 384 23.96 -7.61 -19.58
CA GLN A 384 22.95 -8.45 -18.97
C GLN A 384 23.45 -9.15 -17.70
N GLU A 385 24.68 -9.70 -17.70
CA GLU A 385 25.29 -10.32 -16.52
C GLU A 385 25.48 -9.32 -15.37
N TYR A 386 25.90 -8.09 -15.68
CA TYR A 386 26.05 -7.02 -14.71
C TYR A 386 24.71 -6.62 -14.10
N CYS A 387 23.69 -6.33 -14.91
CA CYS A 387 22.37 -5.92 -14.43
C CYS A 387 21.71 -7.03 -13.60
N MET A 388 21.76 -8.27 -14.10
CA MET A 388 21.16 -9.43 -13.43
C MET A 388 21.90 -9.85 -12.16
N SER A 389 23.12 -9.36 -11.91
CA SER A 389 23.79 -9.59 -10.62
C SER A 389 23.00 -9.02 -9.44
N CYS A 390 22.19 -7.99 -9.66
CA CYS A 390 21.29 -7.44 -8.64
C CYS A 390 19.82 -7.75 -8.94
N HIS A 391 19.39 -7.59 -10.21
CA HIS A 391 17.98 -7.67 -10.57
C HIS A 391 17.38 -9.08 -10.58
N LYS A 392 18.18 -10.13 -10.35
CA LYS A 392 17.62 -11.48 -10.08
C LYS A 392 17.10 -11.65 -8.65
N LEU A 393 17.51 -10.78 -7.73
CA LEU A 393 17.15 -10.81 -6.31
C LEU A 393 15.77 -10.15 -6.08
N ASP A 394 15.11 -10.49 -4.99
CA ASP A 394 13.86 -9.83 -4.55
C ASP A 394 14.15 -8.42 -4.04
N LEU A 395 14.16 -7.47 -4.98
CA LEU A 395 14.40 -6.05 -4.74
C LEU A 395 13.10 -5.27 -4.90
N PHE A 396 12.81 -4.41 -3.93
CA PHE A 396 11.63 -3.54 -3.97
C PHE A 396 12.03 -2.08 -3.87
N LYS A 397 11.37 -1.24 -4.66
CA LYS A 397 11.41 0.21 -4.53
C LYS A 397 10.09 0.70 -3.96
N THR A 398 10.14 1.43 -2.85
CA THR A 398 8.96 2.09 -2.28
C THR A 398 8.85 3.50 -2.89
N LEU A 399 7.68 3.84 -3.45
CA LEU A 399 7.38 5.16 -4.00
C LEU A 399 6.91 6.12 -2.90
N PRO A 400 6.92 7.45 -3.15
CA PRO A 400 6.34 8.44 -2.23
C PRO A 400 4.88 8.17 -1.84
N SER A 401 4.09 7.54 -2.72
CA SER A 401 2.73 7.05 -2.44
C SER A 401 2.65 5.82 -1.52
N GLN A 402 3.78 5.32 -1.01
CA GLN A 402 3.93 4.07 -0.26
C GLN A 402 3.73 2.79 -1.09
N GLU A 403 3.39 2.89 -2.36
CA GLU A 403 3.33 1.76 -3.28
C GLU A 403 4.72 1.13 -3.47
N LYS A 404 4.78 -0.21 -3.51
CA LYS A 404 6.03 -0.94 -3.77
C LYS A 404 6.08 -1.45 -5.21
N ILE A 405 7.20 -1.18 -5.88
CA ILE A 405 7.53 -1.75 -7.19
C ILE A 405 8.53 -2.88 -7.00
N ASN A 406 8.21 -4.07 -7.52
CA ASN A 406 9.16 -5.16 -7.62
C ASN A 406 10.15 -4.89 -8.77
N LEU A 407 11.44 -4.90 -8.47
CA LEU A 407 12.53 -4.67 -9.42
C LEU A 407 13.17 -5.99 -9.88
N LYS A 408 12.69 -7.14 -9.39
CA LYS A 408 13.14 -8.46 -9.82
C LYS A 408 12.78 -8.69 -11.28
N VAL A 409 13.72 -9.28 -12.01
CA VAL A 409 13.60 -9.66 -13.41
C VAL A 409 13.75 -11.17 -13.50
N ASP A 410 12.75 -11.82 -14.09
CA ASP A 410 12.78 -13.25 -14.37
C ASP A 410 13.32 -13.49 -15.79
N LEU A 411 14.45 -14.17 -15.88
CA LEU A 411 15.08 -14.52 -17.16
C LEU A 411 14.25 -15.50 -17.99
N ALA A 412 13.43 -16.35 -17.37
CA ALA A 412 12.53 -17.24 -18.11
C ALA A 412 11.48 -16.41 -18.85
N GLN A 413 10.85 -15.45 -18.16
CA GLN A 413 9.86 -14.56 -18.75
C GLN A 413 10.45 -13.63 -19.82
N LEU A 414 11.69 -13.16 -19.63
CA LEU A 414 12.38 -12.34 -20.62
C LEU A 414 12.63 -13.12 -21.93
N LYS A 415 12.92 -14.43 -21.84
CA LYS A 415 13.12 -15.29 -23.02
C LYS A 415 11.85 -15.55 -23.82
N GLU A 416 10.68 -15.43 -23.19
CA GLU A 416 9.37 -15.53 -23.85
C GLU A 416 8.94 -14.21 -24.50
N SER A 417 9.58 -13.11 -24.14
CA SER A 417 9.30 -11.78 -24.67
C SER A 417 9.57 -11.70 -26.18
N VAL A 418 8.77 -10.90 -26.89
CA VAL A 418 9.06 -10.52 -28.28
C VAL A 418 10.36 -9.74 -28.41
N HIS A 419 10.84 -9.15 -27.31
CA HIS A 419 12.09 -8.41 -27.21
C HIS A 419 13.27 -9.24 -26.68
N LYS A 420 13.16 -10.58 -26.63
CA LYS A 420 14.20 -11.47 -26.06
C LYS A 420 15.61 -11.31 -26.63
N ASN A 421 15.74 -10.78 -27.85
CA ASN A 421 17.01 -10.59 -28.54
C ASN A 421 17.65 -9.22 -28.28
N PHE A 422 17.00 -8.31 -27.55
CA PHE A 422 17.56 -7.01 -27.20
C PHE A 422 18.33 -7.07 -25.87
N GLU A 423 19.45 -6.35 -25.80
CA GLU A 423 20.12 -6.11 -24.50
C GLU A 423 19.27 -5.17 -23.62
N CYS A 424 19.39 -5.28 -22.29
CA CYS A 424 18.62 -4.47 -21.34
C CYS A 424 18.71 -2.96 -21.61
N ILE A 425 19.89 -2.48 -22.04
CA ILE A 425 20.15 -1.06 -22.32
C ILE A 425 19.41 -0.53 -23.55
N ALA A 426 18.91 -1.40 -24.44
CA ALA A 426 18.10 -0.97 -25.59
C ALA A 426 16.81 -0.28 -25.13
N CYS A 427 16.23 -0.81 -24.04
CA CYS A 427 15.07 -0.24 -23.37
C CYS A 427 15.49 0.73 -22.24
N HIS A 428 16.53 0.38 -21.47
CA HIS A 428 17.04 1.18 -20.35
C HIS A 428 18.22 2.05 -20.76
N ARG A 429 17.99 2.99 -21.69
CA ARG A 429 19.07 3.77 -22.35
C ARG A 429 19.85 4.67 -21.39
N ASP A 430 19.22 5.12 -20.31
CA ASP A 430 19.87 5.99 -19.30
C ASP A 430 20.76 5.19 -18.33
N PHE A 431 20.70 3.86 -18.38
CA PHE A 431 21.48 2.99 -17.50
C PHE A 431 22.76 2.54 -18.18
N SER A 432 23.83 2.52 -17.41
CA SER A 432 25.09 1.93 -17.83
C SER A 432 25.74 1.17 -16.68
N LYS A 433 26.89 0.56 -16.96
CA LYS A 433 27.71 0.02 -15.87
C LYS A 433 28.09 1.15 -14.90
N LYS A 434 28.42 2.36 -15.37
CA LYS A 434 28.95 3.44 -14.51
C LYS A 434 27.86 4.32 -13.88
N ALA A 435 26.71 4.46 -14.53
CA ALA A 435 25.60 5.30 -14.09
C ALA A 435 24.33 4.46 -13.91
N HIS A 436 23.68 4.60 -12.77
CA HIS A 436 22.45 3.88 -12.44
C HIS A 436 21.41 4.87 -11.90
N PRO A 437 20.83 5.71 -12.77
CA PRO A 437 19.95 6.80 -12.36
C PRO A 437 18.70 6.26 -11.66
N SER A 438 18.21 7.02 -10.67
CA SER A 438 16.96 6.73 -9.99
C SER A 438 15.85 7.62 -10.53
N TYR A 439 14.78 7.02 -11.02
CA TYR A 439 13.60 7.79 -11.40
C TYR A 439 12.76 8.21 -10.19
N ASP A 440 12.26 9.44 -10.15
CA ASP A 440 11.44 9.95 -9.04
C ASP A 440 9.99 10.17 -9.52
N PHE A 441 9.13 9.17 -9.29
CA PHE A 441 7.72 9.21 -9.66
C PHE A 441 6.86 9.02 -8.41
N LYS A 442 5.72 9.71 -8.33
CA LYS A 442 4.88 9.67 -7.13
C LYS A 442 4.11 8.36 -7.00
N THR A 443 3.60 7.84 -8.12
CA THR A 443 2.74 6.63 -8.17
C THR A 443 3.21 5.62 -9.21
N ARG A 444 2.80 4.36 -9.06
CA ARG A 444 3.07 3.27 -10.01
C ARG A 444 2.45 3.55 -11.37
N ARG A 445 1.26 4.17 -11.41
CA ARG A 445 0.60 4.54 -12.67
C ARG A 445 1.38 5.62 -13.43
N GLU A 446 1.85 6.63 -12.72
CA GLU A 446 2.71 7.66 -13.30
C GLU A 446 4.03 7.06 -13.82
N TYR A 447 4.62 6.14 -13.05
CA TYR A 447 5.80 5.37 -13.46
C TYR A 447 5.56 4.61 -14.77
N THR A 448 4.50 3.81 -14.87
CA THR A 448 4.28 2.96 -16.06
C THR A 448 3.91 3.76 -17.30
N ILE A 449 3.11 4.83 -17.19
CA ILE A 449 2.75 5.69 -18.32
C ILE A 449 3.98 6.41 -18.87
N ASN A 450 4.77 7.06 -18.02
CA ASN A 450 5.96 7.78 -18.47
C ASN A 450 7.01 6.84 -19.05
N LEU A 451 7.22 5.69 -18.42
CA LEU A 451 8.15 4.67 -18.91
C LEU A 451 7.71 4.12 -20.28
N SER A 452 6.41 3.91 -20.48
CA SER A 452 5.89 3.47 -21.78
C SER A 452 6.14 4.50 -22.88
N LYS A 453 6.00 5.78 -22.57
CA LYS A 453 6.26 6.87 -23.52
C LYS A 453 7.75 7.03 -23.83
N SER A 454 8.62 6.99 -22.83
CA SER A 454 10.06 7.20 -23.03
C SER A 454 10.77 5.97 -23.63
N ILE A 455 10.35 4.75 -23.28
CA ILE A 455 11.01 3.51 -23.70
C ILE A 455 10.36 2.93 -24.95
N CYS A 456 9.05 2.66 -24.91
CA CYS A 456 8.40 1.91 -25.98
C CYS A 456 8.22 2.78 -27.24
N GLN A 457 7.78 4.03 -27.09
CA GLN A 457 7.54 4.92 -28.24
C GLN A 457 8.82 5.43 -28.91
N ALA A 458 9.99 5.21 -28.29
CA ALA A 458 11.28 5.46 -28.94
C ALA A 458 11.54 4.50 -30.12
N CYS A 459 10.87 3.34 -30.16
CA CYS A 459 10.91 2.39 -31.27
C CYS A 459 9.54 2.18 -31.92
N HIS A 460 8.43 2.34 -31.18
CA HIS A 460 7.06 2.22 -31.67
C HIS A 460 6.42 3.60 -31.88
N THR A 461 6.67 4.17 -33.05
CA THR A 461 6.31 5.57 -33.33
C THR A 461 4.79 5.78 -33.44
N ASP A 462 4.37 7.04 -33.30
CA ASP A 462 2.98 7.45 -33.53
C ASP A 462 2.47 7.02 -34.92
N GLU A 463 3.33 7.01 -35.95
CA GLU A 463 2.97 6.56 -37.30
C GLU A 463 2.67 5.06 -37.37
N GLU A 464 3.44 4.23 -36.67
CA GLU A 464 3.18 2.80 -36.58
C GLU A 464 1.88 2.51 -35.84
N LEU A 465 1.63 3.23 -34.75
CA LEU A 465 0.43 3.06 -33.94
C LEU A 465 -0.84 3.52 -34.66
N LYS A 466 -0.77 4.56 -35.50
CA LYS A 466 -1.91 5.06 -36.31
C LYS A 466 -2.46 4.05 -37.30
N LYS A 467 -1.71 2.99 -37.65
CA LYS A 467 -2.22 1.86 -38.45
C LYS A 467 -3.45 1.19 -37.81
N ASN A 468 -3.59 1.27 -36.49
CA ASN A 468 -4.80 0.92 -35.76
C ASN A 468 -5.28 2.12 -34.93
N PRO A 469 -6.32 2.84 -35.37
CA PRO A 469 -6.79 4.06 -34.70
C PRO A 469 -7.12 3.87 -33.21
N ALA A 470 -7.62 2.70 -32.81
CA ALA A 470 -7.90 2.42 -31.40
C ALA A 470 -6.61 2.25 -30.59
N HIS A 471 -5.62 1.53 -31.15
CA HIS A 471 -4.31 1.35 -30.50
C HIS A 471 -3.61 2.69 -30.31
N TYR A 472 -3.66 3.57 -31.32
CA TYR A 472 -3.14 4.94 -31.23
C TYR A 472 -3.80 5.76 -30.11
N ALA A 473 -5.13 5.78 -30.07
CA ALA A 473 -5.88 6.53 -29.06
C ALA A 473 -5.62 6.02 -27.64
N ILE A 474 -5.57 4.69 -27.46
CA ILE A 474 -5.27 4.04 -26.18
C ILE A 474 -3.84 4.38 -25.74
N ALA A 475 -2.85 4.36 -26.64
CA ALA A 475 -1.46 4.68 -26.31
C ALA A 475 -1.23 6.12 -25.79
N LYS A 476 -2.18 7.04 -26.02
CA LYS A 476 -2.13 8.40 -25.45
C LYS A 476 -2.58 8.47 -23.98
N THR A 477 -3.42 7.53 -23.54
CA THR A 477 -4.10 7.59 -22.24
C THR A 477 -3.78 6.42 -21.30
N ALA A 478 -3.41 5.26 -21.84
CA ALA A 478 -3.03 4.05 -21.12
C ALA A 478 -1.54 3.74 -21.28
N SER A 479 -0.98 3.01 -20.32
CA SER A 479 0.39 2.52 -20.41
C SER A 479 0.47 1.31 -21.35
N CYS A 480 1.49 1.27 -22.22
CA CYS A 480 1.77 0.09 -23.03
C CYS A 480 2.01 -1.16 -22.16
N ILE A 481 2.60 -0.96 -20.98
CA ILE A 481 2.95 -2.02 -20.02
C ILE A 481 1.70 -2.72 -19.47
N ASP A 482 0.59 -2.00 -19.31
CA ASP A 482 -0.64 -2.58 -18.75
C ASP A 482 -1.21 -3.69 -19.66
N CYS A 483 -0.99 -3.58 -20.97
CA CYS A 483 -1.48 -4.55 -21.95
C CYS A 483 -0.39 -5.50 -22.45
N HIS A 484 0.81 -4.99 -22.69
CA HIS A 484 1.90 -5.77 -23.29
C HIS A 484 2.85 -6.37 -22.26
N GLY A 485 2.86 -5.90 -21.02
CA GLY A 485 3.90 -6.24 -20.04
C GLY A 485 5.17 -5.40 -20.22
N TYR A 486 6.15 -5.60 -19.34
CA TYR A 486 7.39 -4.79 -19.27
C TYR A 486 8.65 -5.61 -19.60
N HIS A 487 8.91 -6.69 -18.86
CA HIS A 487 10.03 -7.61 -19.14
C HIS A 487 9.59 -8.88 -19.86
N ASN A 488 8.29 -9.16 -19.88
CA ASN A 488 7.67 -10.25 -20.61
C ASN A 488 6.81 -9.72 -21.76
N VAL A 489 7.35 -8.73 -22.51
CA VAL A 489 6.59 -8.00 -23.53
C VAL A 489 5.94 -8.98 -24.52
N LYS A 490 4.61 -9.02 -24.53
CA LYS A 490 3.81 -9.95 -25.34
C LYS A 490 3.37 -9.29 -26.64
N SER A 491 3.39 -10.08 -27.70
CA SER A 491 2.64 -9.75 -28.92
C SER A 491 1.16 -10.01 -28.64
N LEU A 492 0.31 -8.99 -28.79
CA LEU A 492 -1.14 -9.15 -28.79
C LEU A 492 -1.65 -9.50 -30.20
N LYS A 493 -0.93 -10.36 -30.94
CA LYS A 493 -1.45 -10.91 -32.20
C LYS A 493 -2.69 -11.73 -31.86
N VAL A 494 -3.86 -11.16 -32.10
CA VAL A 494 -5.12 -11.89 -31.99
C VAL A 494 -5.12 -12.97 -33.08
N PRO A 495 -5.24 -14.26 -32.72
CA PRO A 495 -5.35 -15.32 -33.70
C PRO A 495 -6.51 -15.06 -34.66
N VAL A 496 -6.31 -15.36 -35.95
CA VAL A 496 -7.39 -15.33 -36.93
C VAL A 496 -8.46 -16.34 -36.50
N GLY A 497 -9.72 -15.90 -36.39
CA GLY A 497 -10.85 -16.76 -35.99
C GLY A 497 -11.28 -16.66 -34.51
N VAL A 498 -10.72 -15.75 -33.70
CA VAL A 498 -11.22 -15.50 -32.34
C VAL A 498 -12.64 -14.92 -32.37
N PRO A 499 -13.59 -15.43 -31.55
CA PRO A 499 -14.93 -14.86 -31.43
C PRO A 499 -14.89 -13.36 -31.06
N GLU A 500 -15.75 -12.56 -31.66
CA GLU A 500 -15.73 -11.09 -31.51
C GLU A 500 -15.78 -10.63 -30.05
N ASN A 501 -16.64 -11.23 -29.23
CA ASN A 501 -16.72 -10.86 -27.81
C ASN A 501 -15.39 -11.06 -27.10
N LYS A 502 -14.70 -12.17 -27.38
CA LYS A 502 -13.38 -12.44 -26.81
C LYS A 502 -12.33 -11.46 -27.33
N TYR A 503 -12.45 -11.01 -28.58
CA TYR A 503 -11.61 -9.94 -29.12
C TYR A 503 -11.79 -8.62 -28.36
N CYS A 504 -13.03 -8.15 -28.24
CA CYS A 504 -13.36 -6.90 -27.54
C CYS A 504 -12.90 -6.95 -26.08
N MET A 505 -13.14 -8.08 -25.40
CA MET A 505 -12.79 -8.27 -23.99
C MET A 505 -11.29 -8.32 -23.72
N ASN A 506 -10.42 -8.58 -24.71
CA ASN A 506 -8.97 -8.48 -24.51
C ASN A 506 -8.54 -7.08 -24.07
N CYS A 507 -9.25 -6.04 -24.51
CA CYS A 507 -9.01 -4.66 -24.09
C CYS A 507 -10.02 -4.25 -23.01
N HIS A 508 -11.31 -4.53 -23.21
CA HIS A 508 -12.36 -4.04 -22.34
C HIS A 508 -12.46 -4.75 -20.99
N SER A 509 -11.82 -5.91 -20.78
CA SER A 509 -11.68 -6.49 -19.42
C SER A 509 -10.73 -5.69 -18.53
N LEU A 510 -9.87 -4.84 -19.11
CA LEU A 510 -8.88 -4.03 -18.40
C LEU A 510 -9.50 -2.73 -17.90
N SER A 511 -8.86 -2.10 -16.91
CA SER A 511 -9.29 -0.81 -16.33
C SER A 511 -9.00 0.38 -17.25
N LEU A 512 -9.64 0.40 -18.42
CA LEU A 512 -9.58 1.46 -19.40
C LEU A 512 -10.62 2.55 -19.08
N THR A 513 -10.28 3.80 -19.39
CA THR A 513 -11.14 4.96 -19.14
C THR A 513 -11.23 5.87 -20.36
N LYS A 514 -12.41 6.44 -20.59
CA LYS A 514 -12.68 7.47 -21.59
C LYS A 514 -12.94 8.81 -20.91
N ARG A 515 -12.18 9.84 -21.27
CA ARG A 515 -12.44 11.22 -20.86
C ARG A 515 -13.44 11.87 -21.83
N MET A 516 -14.46 12.53 -21.29
CA MET A 516 -15.46 13.31 -22.02
C MET A 516 -14.99 14.75 -22.24
N GLU A 517 -15.62 15.50 -23.14
CA GLU A 517 -15.22 16.89 -23.46
C GLU A 517 -15.34 17.83 -22.25
N ASN A 518 -16.34 17.62 -21.39
CA ASN A 518 -16.50 18.35 -20.13
C ASN A 518 -15.54 17.92 -19.00
N GLY A 519 -14.63 16.99 -19.28
CA GLY A 519 -13.64 16.49 -18.31
C GLY A 519 -14.08 15.29 -17.48
N GLU A 520 -15.35 14.86 -17.53
CA GLU A 520 -15.83 13.64 -16.86
C GLU A 520 -15.06 12.41 -17.36
N ILE A 521 -14.90 11.40 -16.50
CA ILE A 521 -14.17 10.16 -16.82
C ILE A 521 -15.13 8.98 -16.68
N LEU A 522 -15.36 8.28 -17.78
CA LEU A 522 -16.13 7.05 -17.83
C LEU A 522 -15.19 5.84 -17.85
N SER A 523 -15.38 4.89 -16.95
CA SER A 523 -14.76 3.57 -17.08
C SER A 523 -15.38 2.84 -18.27
N VAL A 524 -14.56 2.34 -19.20
CA VAL A 524 -15.01 1.46 -20.29
C VAL A 524 -14.67 0.00 -20.02
N LYS A 525 -14.28 -0.30 -18.78
CA LYS A 525 -14.10 -1.67 -18.30
C LYS A 525 -15.43 -2.41 -18.31
N VAL A 526 -15.39 -3.64 -18.77
CA VAL A 526 -16.50 -4.57 -18.84
C VAL A 526 -16.12 -5.81 -18.03
N ASP A 527 -17.00 -6.20 -17.12
CA ASP A 527 -16.85 -7.45 -16.38
C ASP A 527 -17.58 -8.57 -17.14
N GLU A 528 -16.84 -9.61 -17.51
CA GLU A 528 -17.38 -10.77 -18.22
C GLU A 528 -18.51 -11.43 -17.42
N LYS A 529 -18.42 -11.45 -16.09
CA LYS A 529 -19.49 -12.02 -15.24
C LYS A 529 -20.80 -11.25 -15.36
N GLN A 530 -20.73 -9.93 -15.55
CA GLN A 530 -21.91 -9.10 -15.71
C GLN A 530 -22.63 -9.39 -17.03
N ILE A 531 -21.87 -9.57 -18.12
CA ILE A 531 -22.43 -9.95 -19.42
C ILE A 531 -23.06 -11.35 -19.34
N LEU A 532 -22.38 -12.32 -18.72
CA LEU A 532 -22.90 -13.68 -18.60
C LEU A 532 -24.18 -13.77 -17.76
N ALA A 533 -24.37 -12.83 -16.82
CA ALA A 533 -25.61 -12.69 -16.03
C ALA A 533 -26.71 -11.87 -16.75
N SER A 534 -26.39 -11.22 -17.87
CA SER A 534 -27.31 -10.40 -18.64
C SER A 534 -28.31 -11.24 -19.43
N ALA A 535 -29.47 -10.65 -19.70
CA ALA A 535 -30.45 -11.15 -20.67
C ALA A 535 -29.87 -11.24 -22.10
N HIS A 536 -28.80 -10.48 -22.37
CA HIS A 536 -28.13 -10.39 -23.67
C HIS A 536 -26.83 -11.21 -23.76
N LYS A 537 -26.60 -12.18 -22.87
CA LYS A 537 -25.35 -12.96 -22.81
C LYS A 537 -24.94 -13.66 -24.12
N GLU A 538 -25.91 -13.97 -24.98
CA GLU A 538 -25.69 -14.65 -26.28
C GLU A 538 -25.43 -13.66 -27.43
N LEU A 539 -25.61 -12.36 -27.20
CA LEU A 539 -25.37 -11.34 -28.24
C LEU A 539 -23.88 -11.05 -28.41
N LYS A 540 -23.50 -10.69 -29.63
CA LYS A 540 -22.18 -10.13 -29.91
C LYS A 540 -22.09 -8.70 -29.42
N CYS A 541 -20.88 -8.24 -29.11
CA CYS A 541 -20.64 -6.85 -28.74
C CYS A 541 -21.14 -5.90 -29.84
N SER A 542 -20.92 -6.23 -31.12
CA SER A 542 -21.38 -5.42 -32.28
C SER A 542 -22.91 -5.38 -32.46
N ASP A 543 -23.65 -6.35 -31.92
CA ASP A 543 -25.12 -6.35 -32.00
C ASP A 543 -25.71 -5.18 -31.21
N CYS A 544 -25.05 -4.78 -30.11
CA CYS A 544 -25.41 -3.57 -29.36
C CYS A 544 -24.54 -2.37 -29.76
N HIS A 545 -23.23 -2.55 -29.89
CA HIS A 545 -22.28 -1.50 -30.28
C HIS A 545 -22.19 -1.37 -31.80
N ILE A 546 -23.23 -0.80 -32.40
CA ILE A 546 -23.33 -0.65 -33.85
C ILE A 546 -22.17 0.19 -34.41
N GLY A 547 -21.51 -0.36 -35.43
CA GLY A 547 -20.32 0.22 -36.08
C GLY A 547 -18.99 -0.21 -35.47
N PHE A 548 -19.00 -1.05 -34.43
CA PHE A 548 -17.81 -1.67 -33.85
C PHE A 548 -17.70 -3.12 -34.34
N SER A 549 -16.47 -3.60 -34.56
CA SER A 549 -16.18 -4.98 -34.94
C SER A 549 -14.72 -5.31 -34.62
N THR A 550 -14.28 -6.53 -34.95
CA THR A 550 -12.86 -6.91 -34.86
C THR A 550 -11.95 -6.10 -35.79
N LYS A 551 -12.50 -5.46 -36.83
CA LYS A 551 -11.76 -4.68 -37.84
C LYS A 551 -11.99 -3.17 -37.72
N THR A 552 -13.10 -2.76 -37.15
CA THR A 552 -13.54 -1.36 -37.12
C THR A 552 -13.81 -0.95 -35.68
N HIS A 553 -13.13 0.10 -35.22
CA HIS A 553 -13.34 0.65 -33.88
C HIS A 553 -13.35 2.18 -33.93
N PRO A 554 -14.49 2.81 -34.27
CA PRO A 554 -14.56 4.25 -34.47
C PRO A 554 -14.35 5.01 -33.16
N ILE A 555 -13.58 6.10 -33.22
CA ILE A 555 -13.36 6.99 -32.07
C ILE A 555 -14.44 8.06 -32.07
N ARG A 556 -15.41 7.95 -31.16
CA ARG A 556 -16.49 8.94 -30.96
C ARG A 556 -16.15 9.88 -29.80
N SER A 557 -16.49 11.16 -29.88
CA SER A 557 -16.47 12.09 -28.74
C SER A 557 -17.89 12.35 -28.23
N PHE A 558 -18.01 12.64 -26.93
CA PHE A 558 -19.28 12.94 -26.27
C PHE A 558 -19.05 14.12 -25.33
N LYS A 559 -20.07 14.99 -25.22
CA LYS A 559 -19.99 16.20 -24.40
C LYS A 559 -19.86 15.88 -22.91
N SER A 560 -20.58 14.85 -22.46
CA SER A 560 -20.68 14.40 -21.07
C SER A 560 -21.11 12.92 -20.98
N ILE A 561 -21.06 12.33 -19.79
CA ILE A 561 -21.62 10.99 -19.54
C ILE A 561 -23.13 10.97 -19.82
N ALA A 562 -23.85 12.05 -19.52
CA ALA A 562 -25.27 12.17 -19.82
C ALA A 562 -25.55 12.17 -21.34
N ASP A 563 -24.76 12.89 -22.14
CA ASP A 563 -24.85 12.89 -23.60
C ASP A 563 -24.60 11.48 -24.18
N TYR A 564 -23.61 10.77 -23.63
CA TYR A 564 -23.36 9.37 -24.00
C TYR A 564 -24.56 8.46 -23.70
N ARG A 565 -25.18 8.57 -22.52
CA ARG A 565 -26.32 7.74 -22.12
C ARG A 565 -27.57 8.01 -22.95
N SER A 566 -27.84 9.28 -23.28
CA SER A 566 -28.96 9.67 -24.14
C SER A 566 -28.86 8.99 -25.52
N LYS A 567 -27.70 9.09 -26.17
CA LYS A 567 -27.44 8.43 -27.47
C LYS A 567 -27.46 6.91 -27.37
N ALA A 568 -27.08 6.35 -26.23
CA ALA A 568 -27.09 4.90 -26.02
C ALA A 568 -28.51 4.30 -26.00
N GLN A 569 -29.55 5.10 -25.75
CA GLN A 569 -30.95 4.63 -25.81
C GLN A 569 -31.36 4.18 -27.21
N GLU A 570 -30.81 4.79 -28.25
CA GLU A 570 -31.06 4.43 -29.66
C GLU A 570 -30.68 2.97 -29.94
N MET A 571 -29.66 2.45 -29.25
CA MET A 571 -29.23 1.06 -29.41
C MET A 571 -30.30 0.07 -28.95
N CYS A 572 -31.00 0.39 -27.84
CA CYS A 572 -32.10 -0.43 -27.33
C CYS A 572 -33.30 -0.39 -28.27
N ALA A 573 -33.59 0.77 -28.88
CA ALA A 573 -34.73 0.97 -29.76
C ALA A 573 -34.72 0.05 -30.99
N ASN A 574 -33.54 -0.37 -31.45
CA ASN A 574 -33.40 -1.28 -32.59
C ASN A 574 -34.03 -2.66 -32.38
N CYS A 575 -34.23 -3.09 -31.12
CA CYS A 575 -34.88 -4.37 -30.79
C CYS A 575 -36.07 -4.22 -29.84
N HIS A 576 -36.11 -3.15 -29.03
CA HIS A 576 -37.15 -2.86 -28.03
C HIS A 576 -37.96 -1.62 -28.43
N GLU A 577 -38.46 -1.59 -29.67
CA GLU A 577 -39.19 -0.46 -30.24
C GLU A 577 -40.43 -0.11 -29.41
N LYS A 578 -41.22 -1.13 -29.04
CA LYS A 578 -42.45 -0.95 -28.26
C LYS A 578 -42.17 -0.34 -26.88
N GLU A 579 -41.24 -0.91 -26.13
CA GLU A 579 -40.88 -0.43 -24.80
C GLU A 579 -40.29 0.98 -24.85
N THR A 580 -39.50 1.27 -25.88
CA THR A 580 -38.94 2.61 -26.11
C THR A 580 -40.05 3.62 -26.39
N LEU A 581 -41.04 3.27 -27.22
CA LEU A 581 -42.19 4.12 -27.49
C LEU A 581 -43.03 4.37 -26.23
N GLU A 582 -43.25 3.34 -25.39
CA GLU A 582 -43.94 3.49 -24.11
C GLU A 582 -43.16 4.41 -23.16
N TYR A 583 -41.85 4.22 -23.02
CA TYR A 583 -40.97 5.06 -22.20
C TYR A 583 -40.96 6.51 -22.69
N ASN A 584 -40.85 6.74 -23.99
CA ASN A 584 -40.83 8.10 -24.56
C ASN A 584 -42.11 8.89 -24.27
N ASN A 585 -43.24 8.21 -24.05
CA ASN A 585 -44.51 8.82 -23.66
C ASN A 585 -44.69 8.95 -22.13
N SER A 586 -43.69 8.58 -21.33
CA SER A 586 -43.76 8.62 -19.86
C SER A 586 -43.34 9.96 -19.27
N ILE A 587 -43.77 10.21 -18.04
CA ILE A 587 -43.34 11.38 -17.27
C ILE A 587 -41.82 11.41 -17.04
N HIS A 588 -41.15 10.25 -16.99
CA HIS A 588 -39.70 10.15 -16.81
C HIS A 588 -38.95 10.64 -18.05
N ALA A 589 -39.35 10.20 -19.25
CA ALA A 589 -38.75 10.69 -20.49
C ALA A 589 -38.97 12.18 -20.68
N MET A 590 -40.18 12.69 -20.40
CA MET A 590 -40.47 14.11 -20.48
C MET A 590 -39.63 14.95 -19.51
N ALA A 591 -39.42 14.47 -18.28
CA ALA A 591 -38.54 15.12 -17.31
C ALA A 591 -37.08 15.14 -17.81
N LEU A 592 -36.61 14.04 -18.41
CA LEU A 592 -35.27 13.96 -18.98
C LEU A 592 -35.09 14.95 -20.15
N LEU A 593 -36.08 15.04 -21.06
CA LEU A 593 -36.08 15.98 -22.18
C LEU A 593 -36.09 17.45 -21.72
N LYS A 594 -36.77 17.75 -20.59
CA LYS A 594 -36.76 19.08 -19.95
C LYS A 594 -35.44 19.38 -19.21
N GLY A 595 -34.43 18.53 -19.31
CA GLY A 595 -33.09 18.75 -18.75
C GLY A 595 -32.91 18.26 -17.31
N ASN A 596 -33.89 17.56 -16.74
CA ASN A 596 -33.72 16.98 -15.40
C ASN A 596 -32.76 15.79 -15.45
N LYS A 597 -31.51 16.03 -15.03
CA LYS A 597 -30.44 15.01 -15.00
C LYS A 597 -30.71 13.88 -14.02
N GLU A 598 -31.58 14.06 -13.03
CA GLU A 598 -31.95 13.02 -12.07
C GLU A 598 -33.00 12.04 -12.63
N ALA A 599 -33.74 12.44 -13.68
CA ALA A 599 -34.73 11.57 -14.31
C ALA A 599 -34.09 10.22 -14.77
N PRO A 600 -34.79 9.09 -14.59
CA PRO A 600 -34.29 7.78 -14.96
C PRO A 600 -34.34 7.58 -16.48
N ASP A 601 -33.22 7.22 -17.10
CA ASP A 601 -33.13 6.71 -18.48
C ASP A 601 -33.13 5.17 -18.50
N CYS A 602 -33.15 4.56 -19.70
CA CYS A 602 -33.14 3.11 -19.87
C CYS A 602 -31.97 2.45 -19.11
N LEU A 603 -30.79 3.08 -19.11
CA LEU A 603 -29.57 2.58 -18.49
C LEU A 603 -29.56 2.78 -16.96
N LYS A 604 -30.25 3.79 -16.41
CA LYS A 604 -30.41 3.98 -14.96
C LYS A 604 -31.30 2.88 -14.37
N CYS A 605 -32.31 2.45 -15.12
CA CYS A 605 -33.20 1.37 -14.72
C CYS A 605 -32.55 -0.01 -14.94
N HIS A 606 -32.09 -0.29 -16.16
CA HIS A 606 -31.64 -1.64 -16.56
C HIS A 606 -30.14 -1.90 -16.38
N GLY A 607 -29.30 -0.87 -16.23
CA GLY A 607 -27.84 -1.00 -16.24
C GLY A 607 -27.23 -0.97 -17.65
N TYR A 608 -25.93 -1.25 -17.75
CA TYR A 608 -25.16 -1.19 -19.01
C TYR A 608 -24.96 -2.58 -19.62
N HIS A 609 -24.04 -3.37 -19.05
CA HIS A 609 -23.71 -4.72 -19.51
C HIS A 609 -24.34 -5.82 -18.66
N ASN A 610 -25.02 -5.45 -17.57
CA ASN A 610 -25.70 -6.33 -16.63
C ASN A 610 -27.24 -6.26 -16.76
N VAL A 611 -27.74 -6.06 -17.98
CA VAL A 611 -29.17 -5.88 -18.26
C VAL A 611 -29.95 -7.13 -17.88
N ALA A 612 -30.68 -7.08 -16.77
CA ALA A 612 -31.50 -8.19 -16.30
C ALA A 612 -32.94 -8.11 -16.82
N LYS A 613 -33.59 -9.28 -16.97
CA LYS A 613 -35.05 -9.34 -17.14
C LYS A 613 -35.72 -9.01 -15.81
N ILE A 614 -36.25 -7.80 -15.68
CA ILE A 614 -36.86 -7.31 -14.44
C ILE A 614 -38.20 -7.99 -14.17
N THR A 615 -39.06 -8.14 -15.19
CA THR A 615 -40.43 -8.66 -15.06
C THR A 615 -40.59 -9.95 -14.23
N PRO A 616 -39.81 -11.03 -14.45
CA PRO A 616 -39.96 -12.26 -13.66
C PRO A 616 -39.43 -12.15 -12.22
N ASN A 617 -38.66 -11.12 -11.89
CA ASN A 617 -38.03 -10.98 -10.58
C ASN A 617 -38.78 -9.95 -9.72
N LEU A 618 -39.51 -10.46 -8.71
CA LEU A 618 -40.33 -9.65 -7.81
C LEU A 618 -39.50 -8.59 -7.06
N ALA A 619 -38.29 -8.93 -6.60
CA ALA A 619 -37.41 -8.00 -5.89
C ALA A 619 -36.94 -6.87 -6.82
N LEU A 620 -36.46 -7.20 -8.03
CA LEU A 620 -36.02 -6.19 -9.01
C LEU A 620 -37.15 -5.26 -9.47
N ARG A 621 -38.39 -5.77 -9.57
CA ARG A 621 -39.58 -4.94 -9.89
C ARG A 621 -39.87 -3.89 -8.82
N HIS A 622 -39.53 -4.16 -7.57
CA HIS A 622 -39.69 -3.24 -6.46
C HIS A 622 -38.46 -2.31 -6.33
N GLU A 623 -37.26 -2.88 -6.30
CA GLU A 623 -35.99 -2.16 -6.10
C GLU A 623 -35.74 -1.07 -7.15
N THR A 624 -36.12 -1.32 -8.42
CA THR A 624 -35.85 -0.37 -9.52
C THR A 624 -36.48 1.00 -9.27
N CYS A 625 -37.68 1.06 -8.68
CA CYS A 625 -38.40 2.31 -8.44
C CYS A 625 -37.85 3.05 -7.21
N ILE A 626 -37.58 2.31 -6.13
CA ILE A 626 -37.25 2.90 -4.83
C ILE A 626 -35.82 3.46 -4.76
N ARG A 627 -34.97 3.18 -5.76
CA ARG A 627 -33.68 3.88 -5.96
C ARG A 627 -33.84 5.39 -6.05
N CYS A 628 -35.01 5.87 -6.49
CA CYS A 628 -35.35 7.29 -6.56
C CYS A 628 -36.61 7.66 -5.74
N HIS A 629 -37.52 6.71 -5.49
CA HIS A 629 -38.80 6.92 -4.80
C HIS A 629 -38.81 6.37 -3.36
N GLU A 630 -37.87 6.82 -2.52
CA GLU A 630 -37.72 6.34 -1.14
C GLU A 630 -38.90 6.76 -0.24
N LYS A 631 -39.51 7.92 -0.49
CA LYS A 631 -40.62 8.43 0.35
C LYS A 631 -41.88 7.59 0.16
N GLU A 632 -42.22 7.31 -1.08
CA GLU A 632 -43.37 6.49 -1.44
C GLU A 632 -43.19 5.03 -0.99
N ASP A 633 -41.94 4.52 -1.01
CA ASP A 633 -41.60 3.20 -0.48
C ASP A 633 -41.94 3.06 1.01
N LYS A 634 -41.62 4.07 1.84
CA LYS A 634 -41.94 4.04 3.27
C LYS A 634 -43.43 3.84 3.51
N SER A 635 -44.28 4.55 2.77
CA SER A 635 -45.73 4.38 2.82
C SER A 635 -46.19 3.05 2.25
N PHE A 636 -45.59 2.58 1.14
CA PHE A 636 -45.93 1.28 0.56
C PHE A 636 -45.65 0.13 1.52
N ARG A 637 -44.58 0.21 2.33
CA ARG A 637 -44.23 -0.78 3.35
C ARG A 637 -45.29 -0.98 4.43
N GLU A 638 -46.10 0.04 4.69
CA GLU A 638 -47.22 -0.05 5.63
C GLU A 638 -48.46 -0.73 5.01
N SER A 639 -48.45 -1.03 3.71
CA SER A 639 -49.60 -1.59 3.00
C SER A 639 -49.74 -3.10 3.15
N ILE A 640 -50.98 -3.58 2.98
CA ILE A 640 -51.27 -5.01 2.89
C ILE A 640 -50.59 -5.68 1.69
N HIS A 641 -50.29 -4.92 0.63
CA HIS A 641 -49.59 -5.41 -0.55
C HIS A 641 -48.11 -5.65 -0.27
N TYR A 642 -47.46 -4.78 0.50
CA TYR A 642 -46.08 -5.00 0.93
C TYR A 642 -45.98 -6.18 1.89
N LYS A 643 -46.94 -6.34 2.81
CA LYS A 643 -47.01 -7.54 3.64
C LYS A 643 -47.08 -8.83 2.81
N ALA A 644 -47.87 -8.83 1.72
CA ALA A 644 -47.91 -9.96 0.79
C ALA A 644 -46.57 -10.19 0.07
N TYR A 645 -45.84 -9.12 -0.25
CA TYR A 645 -44.48 -9.19 -0.81
C TYR A 645 -43.48 -9.79 0.18
N GLU A 646 -43.49 -9.36 1.45
CA GLU A 646 -42.62 -9.91 2.51
C GLU A 646 -42.92 -11.38 2.82
N GLU A 647 -44.20 -11.77 2.75
CA GLU A 647 -44.62 -13.18 2.86
C GLU A 647 -44.18 -14.04 1.65
N GLY A 648 -43.49 -13.46 0.66
CA GLY A 648 -42.94 -14.17 -0.48
C GLY A 648 -43.98 -14.63 -1.50
N LYS A 649 -45.17 -14.02 -1.51
CA LYS A 649 -46.21 -14.36 -2.49
C LYS A 649 -45.78 -13.93 -3.89
N LYS A 650 -45.75 -14.89 -4.83
CA LYS A 650 -45.27 -14.66 -6.20
C LYS A 650 -46.02 -13.54 -6.93
N ASP A 651 -47.31 -13.41 -6.65
CA ASP A 651 -48.20 -12.43 -7.29
C ASP A 651 -48.40 -11.16 -6.43
N ALA A 652 -47.54 -10.93 -5.43
CA ALA A 652 -47.59 -9.70 -4.65
C ALA A 652 -47.42 -8.46 -5.57
N PRO A 653 -48.32 -7.47 -5.48
CA PRO A 653 -48.18 -6.23 -6.25
C PRO A 653 -46.90 -5.47 -5.86
N THR A 654 -46.26 -4.85 -6.84
CA THR A 654 -45.13 -3.92 -6.64
C THR A 654 -45.49 -2.54 -7.22
N CYS A 655 -44.61 -1.54 -7.07
CA CYS A 655 -44.85 -0.18 -7.56
C CYS A 655 -45.25 -0.16 -9.06
N SER A 656 -44.54 -0.94 -9.88
CA SER A 656 -44.80 -1.09 -11.32
C SER A 656 -46.12 -1.81 -11.65
N SER A 657 -46.72 -2.57 -10.72
CA SER A 657 -48.04 -3.17 -10.90
C SER A 657 -49.14 -2.12 -10.94
N CYS A 658 -48.97 -1.01 -10.20
CA CYS A 658 -49.95 0.09 -10.13
C CYS A 658 -49.58 1.29 -11.00
N HIS A 659 -48.29 1.56 -11.21
CA HIS A 659 -47.84 2.73 -11.96
C HIS A 659 -47.38 2.45 -13.40
N ASN A 660 -47.29 1.17 -13.78
CA ASN A 660 -46.55 0.69 -14.96
C ASN A 660 -45.03 0.96 -14.84
N ALA A 661 -44.21 0.35 -15.69
CA ALA A 661 -42.76 0.53 -15.67
C ALA A 661 -42.26 1.46 -16.78
N HIS A 662 -42.66 1.18 -18.03
CA HIS A 662 -42.30 2.02 -19.18
C HIS A 662 -43.35 3.11 -19.46
N LYS A 663 -44.64 2.81 -19.26
CA LYS A 663 -45.74 3.75 -19.49
C LYS A 663 -46.16 4.52 -18.22
N VAL A 664 -45.20 5.07 -17.47
CA VAL A 664 -45.49 5.79 -16.22
C VAL A 664 -46.11 7.15 -16.52
N LEU A 665 -47.28 7.40 -15.95
CA LEU A 665 -48.04 8.65 -16.12
C LEU A 665 -48.14 9.43 -14.79
N PRO A 666 -48.37 10.75 -14.85
CA PRO A 666 -48.77 11.54 -13.67
C PRO A 666 -50.04 10.96 -13.02
N THR A 667 -50.06 10.88 -11.69
CA THR A 667 -51.11 10.17 -10.92
C THR A 667 -52.50 10.75 -11.07
N ASN A 668 -52.62 12.01 -11.48
CA ASN A 668 -53.88 12.72 -11.55
C ASN A 668 -54.69 12.49 -12.83
N ILE A 669 -53.99 12.08 -13.89
CA ILE A 669 -54.56 11.69 -15.18
C ILE A 669 -54.41 10.18 -15.43
N ALA A 670 -53.62 9.48 -14.59
CA ALA A 670 -53.56 8.04 -14.57
C ALA A 670 -54.91 7.46 -14.11
N GLU A 671 -55.41 6.45 -14.84
CA GLU A 671 -56.60 5.70 -14.45
C GLU A 671 -56.28 4.65 -13.38
N ILE A 672 -55.84 5.09 -12.20
CA ILE A 672 -55.28 4.22 -11.13
C ILE A 672 -56.20 3.05 -10.77
N ASN A 673 -57.52 3.26 -10.70
CA ASN A 673 -58.50 2.19 -10.42
C ASN A 673 -58.38 1.01 -11.40
N ASN A 674 -58.08 1.27 -12.67
CA ASN A 674 -57.94 0.22 -13.68
C ASN A 674 -56.75 -0.69 -13.35
N ASN A 675 -55.69 -0.15 -12.75
CA ASN A 675 -54.52 -0.93 -12.35
C ASN A 675 -54.82 -1.81 -11.12
N CYS A 676 -55.71 -1.38 -10.22
CA CYS A 676 -56.22 -2.24 -9.14
C CYS A 676 -57.03 -3.42 -9.71
N ILE A 677 -57.89 -3.16 -10.69
CA ILE A 677 -58.80 -4.16 -11.29
C ILE A 677 -58.03 -5.29 -11.98
N VAL A 678 -56.84 -5.00 -12.55
CA VAL A 678 -55.98 -6.03 -13.18
C VAL A 678 -55.71 -7.21 -12.23
N CYS A 679 -55.52 -6.95 -10.94
CA CYS A 679 -55.26 -8.01 -9.94
C CYS A 679 -56.51 -8.42 -9.14
N HIS A 680 -57.52 -7.55 -9.00
CA HIS A 680 -58.63 -7.74 -8.05
C HIS A 680 -59.92 -8.41 -8.61
N ASP A 681 -59.81 -9.31 -9.59
CA ASP A 681 -60.86 -10.20 -10.16
C ASP A 681 -62.10 -9.51 -10.81
N LYS A 682 -62.73 -10.19 -11.77
CA LYS A 682 -63.96 -9.81 -12.47
C LYS A 682 -65.19 -9.73 -11.56
N ASN A 683 -65.17 -10.35 -10.38
CA ASN A 683 -66.27 -10.26 -9.41
C ASN A 683 -66.15 -9.04 -8.46
N LEU A 684 -65.20 -8.13 -8.69
CA LEU A 684 -64.98 -6.96 -7.83
C LEU A 684 -66.28 -6.21 -7.54
N LYS A 685 -67.10 -5.94 -8.57
CA LYS A 685 -68.40 -5.27 -8.44
C LYS A 685 -69.37 -6.04 -7.55
N LYS A 686 -69.51 -7.35 -7.77
CA LYS A 686 -70.37 -8.25 -6.97
C LYS A 686 -69.96 -8.27 -5.50
N VAL A 687 -68.65 -8.32 -5.23
CA VAL A 687 -68.15 -8.33 -3.85
C VAL A 687 -68.43 -7.00 -3.15
N HIS A 688 -68.25 -5.88 -3.86
CA HIS A 688 -68.54 -4.55 -3.31
C HIS A 688 -70.02 -4.31 -3.14
N ASN A 689 -70.88 -4.77 -4.05
CA ASN A 689 -72.34 -4.63 -3.97
C ASN A 689 -72.95 -5.25 -2.70
N LYS A 690 -72.27 -6.20 -2.04
CA LYS A 690 -72.71 -6.78 -0.76
C LYS A 690 -72.85 -5.75 0.35
N TRP A 691 -72.06 -4.67 0.32
CA TRP A 691 -72.06 -3.62 1.35
C TRP A 691 -72.23 -2.21 0.76
N LEU A 692 -71.75 -1.99 -0.47
CA LEU A 692 -71.90 -0.74 -1.22
C LEU A 692 -73.11 -0.83 -2.14
N TYR A 693 -74.28 -0.54 -1.57
CA TYR A 693 -75.56 -0.50 -2.27
C TYR A 693 -76.41 0.65 -1.70
N ASN A 694 -77.49 1.01 -2.39
CA ASN A 694 -78.43 2.02 -1.91
C ASN A 694 -79.66 1.33 -1.32
N PRO A 695 -79.79 1.16 0.00
CA PRO A 695 -80.91 0.42 0.58
C PRO A 695 -82.28 0.99 0.13
N PRO A 696 -83.25 0.15 -0.26
CA PRO A 696 -83.22 -1.32 -0.25
C PRO A 696 -82.63 -1.97 -1.52
N PHE A 697 -82.22 -1.18 -2.52
CA PHE A 697 -81.81 -1.65 -3.85
C PHE A 697 -80.34 -2.10 -3.92
N LYS A 698 -80.11 -3.35 -4.36
CA LYS A 698 -78.78 -3.93 -4.60
C LYS A 698 -78.48 -4.02 -6.10
N LEU A 699 -78.18 -2.87 -6.70
CA LEU A 699 -77.84 -2.77 -8.12
C LEU A 699 -76.33 -2.59 -8.30
N GLU A 700 -75.69 -3.41 -9.15
CA GLU A 700 -74.25 -3.28 -9.44
C GLU A 700 -73.90 -1.92 -10.08
N SER A 701 -74.85 -1.29 -10.77
CA SER A 701 -74.69 0.06 -11.32
C SER A 701 -74.38 1.12 -10.26
N PHE A 702 -74.80 0.91 -9.00
CA PHE A 702 -74.44 1.80 -7.91
C PHE A 702 -72.94 1.76 -7.57
N VAL A 703 -72.32 0.58 -7.68
CA VAL A 703 -70.87 0.41 -7.51
C VAL A 703 -70.12 1.11 -8.64
N ASP A 704 -70.64 1.05 -9.87
CA ASP A 704 -70.04 1.71 -11.03
C ASP A 704 -69.96 3.23 -10.90
N VAL A 705 -71.00 3.85 -10.35
CA VAL A 705 -70.98 5.29 -10.04
C VAL A 705 -69.87 5.61 -9.02
N HIS A 706 -69.71 4.79 -7.98
CA HIS A 706 -68.66 5.00 -6.99
C HIS A 706 -67.27 4.83 -7.59
N PHE A 707 -67.04 3.79 -8.37
CA PHE A 707 -65.73 3.56 -9.02
C PHE A 707 -65.41 4.61 -10.09
N GLY A 708 -66.42 5.25 -10.68
CA GLY A 708 -66.25 6.38 -11.59
C GLY A 708 -65.86 7.68 -10.89
N SER A 709 -66.43 7.94 -9.70
CA SER A 709 -66.27 9.20 -8.95
C SER A 709 -65.25 9.14 -7.80
N THR A 710 -64.75 7.96 -7.44
CA THR A 710 -63.80 7.77 -6.33
C THR A 710 -62.67 6.84 -6.75
N ASN A 711 -61.45 7.16 -6.33
CA ASN A 711 -60.37 6.22 -6.46
C ASN A 711 -60.40 5.18 -5.33
N CYS A 712 -59.92 3.96 -5.59
CA CYS A 712 -59.94 2.87 -4.61
C CYS A 712 -59.24 3.25 -3.29
N GLU A 713 -58.16 4.03 -3.32
CA GLU A 713 -57.47 4.47 -2.10
C GLU A 713 -58.36 5.30 -1.16
N ALA A 714 -59.37 6.02 -1.67
CA ALA A 714 -60.24 6.85 -0.84
C ALA A 714 -61.00 6.04 0.23
N CYS A 715 -61.27 4.75 -0.06
CA CYS A 715 -61.90 3.82 0.87
C CYS A 715 -60.90 2.84 1.49
N HIS A 716 -59.81 2.53 0.77
CA HIS A 716 -58.81 1.54 1.17
C HIS A 716 -57.58 2.14 1.87
N VAL A 717 -57.60 3.41 2.25
CA VAL A 717 -56.57 4.07 3.04
C VAL A 717 -57.21 4.87 4.17
N LYS A 718 -56.57 4.88 5.34
CA LYS A 718 -56.93 5.78 6.44
C LYS A 718 -56.18 7.10 6.25
N GLY A 719 -56.90 8.17 5.97
CA GLY A 719 -56.30 9.49 5.77
C GLY A 719 -57.33 10.54 5.42
N GLU A 720 -56.87 11.79 5.34
CA GLU A 720 -57.68 12.91 4.87
C GLU A 720 -58.03 12.73 3.39
N ARG A 721 -59.27 13.05 3.03
CA ARG A 721 -59.76 12.95 1.65
C ARG A 721 -59.76 14.32 0.98
N ALA A 722 -59.54 14.32 -0.33
CA ALA A 722 -59.63 15.49 -1.16
C ALA A 722 -60.51 15.23 -2.38
N ILE A 723 -61.15 16.28 -2.88
CA ILE A 723 -61.73 16.30 -4.22
C ILE A 723 -60.67 16.87 -5.14
N ARG A 724 -60.25 16.05 -6.10
CA ARG A 724 -59.40 16.48 -7.21
C ARG A 724 -60.25 16.73 -8.43
N LEU A 725 -60.08 17.88 -9.04
CA LEU A 725 -60.71 18.27 -10.30
C LEU A 725 -59.66 18.37 -11.40
N VAL A 726 -60.00 17.90 -12.59
CA VAL A 726 -59.17 18.02 -13.80
C VAL A 726 -60.02 18.49 -14.97
N LEU A 727 -59.41 19.24 -15.88
CA LEU A 727 -60.09 19.80 -17.06
C LEU A 727 -59.93 18.88 -18.27
N LYS A 728 -61.02 18.70 -19.01
CA LYS A 728 -61.08 17.81 -20.18
C LYS A 728 -61.81 18.48 -21.34
N SER A 729 -61.29 18.32 -22.55
CA SER A 729 -61.99 18.63 -23.81
C SER A 729 -62.12 17.36 -24.63
N GLY A 730 -63.35 16.88 -24.83
CA GLY A 730 -63.58 15.58 -25.49
C GLY A 730 -62.94 14.41 -24.72
N LYS A 731 -61.91 13.77 -25.31
CA LYS A 731 -61.14 12.69 -24.68
C LYS A 731 -59.85 13.16 -24.01
N ASP A 732 -59.42 14.39 -24.25
CA ASP A 732 -58.09 14.89 -23.88
C ASP A 732 -58.12 15.78 -22.64
N PHE A 733 -57.10 15.65 -21.79
CA PHE A 733 -56.86 16.53 -20.65
C PHE A 733 -56.18 17.82 -21.10
N LEU A 734 -56.53 18.94 -20.47
CA LEU A 734 -56.03 20.27 -20.85
C LEU A 734 -54.88 20.72 -19.94
N ASN A 735 -53.78 21.20 -20.55
CA ASN A 735 -52.74 21.96 -19.86
C ASN A 735 -52.91 23.48 -20.06
N LEU A 736 -52.09 24.31 -19.39
CA LEU A 736 -52.19 25.77 -19.51
C LEU A 736 -51.93 26.29 -20.93
N GLU A 737 -51.06 25.64 -21.71
CA GLU A 737 -50.77 26.06 -23.08
C GLU A 737 -51.95 25.79 -24.03
N GLU A 738 -52.69 24.71 -23.82
CA GLU A 738 -53.90 24.42 -24.58
C GLU A 738 -55.04 25.36 -24.19
N ILE A 739 -55.15 25.67 -22.90
CA ILE A 739 -56.07 26.68 -22.40
C ILE A 739 -55.72 28.04 -23.05
N ALA A 740 -54.43 28.41 -23.09
CA ALA A 740 -53.91 29.60 -23.77
C ALA A 740 -54.32 29.67 -25.23
N LYS A 741 -54.19 28.54 -25.96
CA LYS A 741 -54.62 28.43 -27.35
C LYS A 741 -56.14 28.58 -27.52
N ILE A 742 -56.92 27.97 -26.64
CA ILE A 742 -58.39 28.09 -26.66
C ILE A 742 -58.82 29.53 -26.38
N THR A 743 -58.16 30.20 -25.43
CA THR A 743 -58.55 31.56 -25.01
C THR A 743 -57.94 32.65 -25.86
N GLY A 744 -56.84 32.39 -26.57
CA GLY A 744 -56.03 33.40 -27.25
C GLY A 744 -55.27 34.31 -26.28
N ARG A 745 -54.79 33.75 -25.15
CA ARG A 745 -54.14 34.50 -24.05
C ARG A 745 -52.84 33.82 -23.64
N GLU A 746 -51.96 34.55 -22.97
CA GLU A 746 -50.73 33.99 -22.40
C GLU A 746 -51.00 33.10 -21.17
N THR A 747 -50.09 32.15 -20.89
CA THR A 747 -50.24 31.22 -19.74
C THR A 747 -50.18 31.92 -18.38
N THR A 748 -49.48 33.06 -18.28
CA THR A 748 -49.42 33.90 -17.08
C THR A 748 -50.76 34.59 -16.82
N GLU A 749 -51.43 35.08 -17.87
CA GLU A 749 -52.77 35.66 -17.77
C GLU A 749 -53.78 34.62 -17.27
N ILE A 750 -53.71 33.38 -17.77
CA ILE A 750 -54.60 32.31 -17.34
C ILE A 750 -54.45 32.01 -15.85
N ARG A 751 -53.21 31.97 -15.33
CA ARG A 751 -52.98 31.77 -13.90
C ARG A 751 -53.59 32.91 -13.08
N ALA A 752 -53.37 34.16 -13.51
CA ALA A 752 -53.96 35.33 -12.87
C ALA A 752 -55.50 35.40 -13.01
N MET A 753 -56.11 34.62 -13.91
CA MET A 753 -57.57 34.52 -14.03
C MET A 753 -58.17 33.43 -13.16
N LEU A 754 -57.42 32.36 -12.93
CA LEU A 754 -57.82 31.27 -12.05
C LEU A 754 -57.87 31.71 -10.59
N ASP A 755 -56.99 32.63 -10.20
CA ASP A 755 -56.89 33.26 -8.89
C ASP A 755 -56.62 34.75 -9.12
N TYR A 756 -57.68 35.54 -9.29
CA TYR A 756 -57.53 36.96 -9.68
C TYR A 756 -57.25 37.87 -8.48
N ASN A 757 -57.61 37.42 -7.28
CA ASN A 757 -57.33 38.13 -6.06
C ASN A 757 -55.93 37.78 -5.48
N ASN A 758 -55.30 36.74 -6.03
CA ASN A 758 -53.96 36.23 -5.69
C ASN A 758 -53.83 35.86 -4.21
N ASP A 759 -54.88 35.27 -3.63
CA ASP A 759 -54.89 34.78 -2.25
C ASP A 759 -54.44 33.31 -2.12
N GLY A 760 -54.16 32.65 -3.25
CA GLY A 760 -53.69 31.27 -3.31
C GLY A 760 -54.79 30.22 -3.20
N MET A 761 -56.07 30.61 -3.19
CA MET A 761 -57.22 29.72 -3.11
C MET A 761 -58.27 30.11 -4.16
N ILE A 762 -58.55 29.18 -5.09
CA ILE A 762 -59.59 29.41 -6.09
C ILE A 762 -60.96 29.41 -5.42
N GLN A 763 -61.67 30.52 -5.57
CA GLN A 763 -63.00 30.71 -5.02
C GLN A 763 -64.10 30.41 -6.03
N LYS A 764 -65.35 30.39 -5.56
CA LYS A 764 -66.55 30.11 -6.35
C LYS A 764 -66.66 31.02 -7.55
N ASP A 765 -66.52 32.33 -7.36
CA ASP A 765 -66.69 33.28 -8.45
C ASP A 765 -65.54 33.24 -9.44
N GLU A 766 -64.33 32.88 -8.99
CA GLU A 766 -63.14 32.69 -9.83
C GLU A 766 -63.30 31.45 -10.71
N LEU A 767 -63.58 30.29 -10.11
CA LEU A 767 -63.74 29.03 -10.82
C LEU A 767 -64.83 29.13 -11.89
N TRP A 768 -66.02 29.63 -11.55
CA TRP A 768 -67.14 29.62 -12.49
C TRP A 768 -66.99 30.68 -13.59
N LYS A 769 -66.41 31.87 -13.31
CA LYS A 769 -66.05 32.83 -14.37
C LYS A 769 -65.03 32.22 -15.33
N PHE A 770 -64.03 31.53 -14.81
CA PHE A 770 -63.04 30.84 -15.62
C PHE A 770 -63.68 29.75 -16.50
N MET A 771 -64.56 28.92 -15.92
CA MET A 771 -65.26 27.87 -16.66
C MET A 771 -66.21 28.39 -17.73
N ASP A 772 -66.93 29.50 -17.47
CA ASP A 772 -67.83 30.12 -18.44
C ASP A 772 -67.05 30.62 -19.65
N MET A 773 -65.94 31.33 -19.43
CA MET A 773 -65.03 31.77 -20.49
C MET A 773 -64.52 30.61 -21.35
N LEU A 774 -64.15 29.48 -20.73
CA LEU A 774 -63.69 28.31 -21.48
C LEU A 774 -64.80 27.66 -22.30
N LYS A 775 -66.02 27.61 -21.75
CA LYS A 775 -67.17 26.98 -22.40
C LYS A 775 -67.74 27.79 -23.55
N GLU A 776 -67.57 29.11 -23.54
CA GLU A 776 -67.87 29.96 -24.70
C GLU A 776 -67.02 29.59 -25.92
N LYS A 777 -65.78 29.15 -25.71
CA LYS A 777 -64.82 28.89 -26.79
C LYS A 777 -64.63 27.41 -27.13
N ALA A 778 -64.84 26.49 -26.19
CA ALA A 778 -64.63 25.06 -26.39
C ALA A 778 -65.54 24.18 -25.51
N LYS A 779 -65.72 22.91 -25.89
CA LYS A 779 -66.49 21.91 -25.12
C LYS A 779 -65.68 21.37 -23.94
N VAL A 780 -65.39 22.23 -22.95
CA VAL A 780 -64.61 21.89 -21.77
C VAL A 780 -65.51 21.39 -20.63
N LYS A 781 -65.06 20.32 -19.97
CA LYS A 781 -65.71 19.70 -18.81
C LYS A 781 -64.76 19.63 -17.63
N LEU A 782 -65.33 19.69 -16.43
CA LEU A 782 -64.63 19.51 -15.17
C LEU A 782 -64.92 18.10 -14.66
N MET A 783 -63.90 17.26 -14.53
CA MET A 783 -64.05 15.90 -14.00
C MET A 783 -63.51 15.86 -12.57
N GLY A 784 -64.36 15.45 -11.63
CA GLY A 784 -64.01 15.36 -10.21
C GLY A 784 -63.87 13.93 -9.70
N ARG A 785 -62.89 13.70 -8.83
CA ARG A 785 -62.71 12.42 -8.12
C ARG A 785 -62.34 12.61 -6.65
N VAL A 786 -62.85 11.73 -5.80
CA VAL A 786 -62.41 11.62 -4.40
C VAL A 786 -61.13 10.79 -4.33
N ILE A 787 -60.13 11.34 -3.67
CA ILE A 787 -58.80 10.75 -3.48
C ILE A 787 -58.34 10.92 -2.03
N ILE A 788 -57.20 10.34 -1.68
CA ILE A 788 -56.46 10.72 -0.47
C ILE A 788 -55.70 12.04 -0.73
N ALA A 789 -55.81 12.98 0.22
CA ALA A 789 -55.26 14.33 0.10
C ALA A 789 -53.73 14.32 0.03
N ASN A 790 -53.08 13.45 0.80
CA ASN A 790 -51.63 13.25 0.72
C ASN A 790 -51.31 12.09 -0.25
N PRO A 791 -50.62 12.36 -1.38
CA PRO A 791 -50.24 11.31 -2.33
C PRO A 791 -49.38 10.20 -1.72
N ASP A 792 -48.56 10.50 -0.70
CA ASP A 792 -47.70 9.50 -0.06
C ASP A 792 -48.56 8.48 0.71
N ASP A 793 -49.57 8.95 1.44
CA ASP A 793 -50.47 8.09 2.21
C ASP A 793 -51.33 7.20 1.31
N ALA A 794 -51.58 7.58 0.05
CA ALA A 794 -52.30 6.75 -0.91
C ALA A 794 -51.68 5.36 -1.12
N HIS A 795 -50.39 5.18 -0.81
CA HIS A 795 -49.70 3.89 -0.88
C HIS A 795 -49.98 2.97 0.31
N LYS A 796 -50.55 3.47 1.42
CA LYS A 796 -50.83 2.74 2.67
C LYS A 796 -52.13 1.93 2.60
N ILE A 797 -52.29 1.15 1.53
CA ILE A 797 -53.52 0.39 1.26
C ILE A 797 -53.74 -0.64 2.37
N VAL A 798 -54.88 -0.55 3.06
CA VAL A 798 -55.26 -1.44 4.17
C VAL A 798 -56.10 -2.63 3.67
N SER A 799 -56.26 -3.62 4.55
CA SER A 799 -57.06 -4.81 4.26
C SER A 799 -58.56 -4.51 4.12
N LYS A 800 -59.32 -5.41 3.49
CA LYS A 800 -60.80 -5.29 3.37
C LYS A 800 -61.55 -5.18 4.72
N LYS A 801 -60.91 -5.57 5.83
CA LYS A 801 -61.47 -5.48 7.18
C LYS A 801 -61.38 -4.06 7.74
N GLU A 802 -60.37 -3.32 7.33
CA GLU A 802 -60.08 -1.97 7.82
C GLU A 802 -60.48 -0.86 6.84
N ALA A 803 -60.86 -1.25 5.61
CA ALA A 803 -61.40 -0.34 4.61
C ALA A 803 -62.69 0.34 5.12
N VAL A 804 -62.87 1.60 4.73
CA VAL A 804 -64.03 2.41 5.11
C VAL A 804 -65.28 1.89 4.42
N LYS A 805 -66.27 1.51 5.23
CA LYS A 805 -67.60 1.02 4.78
C LYS A 805 -68.76 1.84 5.33
N ASP A 806 -68.47 2.76 6.24
CA ASP A 806 -69.47 3.67 6.78
C ASP A 806 -69.74 4.79 5.77
N CYS A 807 -70.95 4.80 5.23
CA CYS A 807 -71.39 5.79 4.25
C CYS A 807 -71.31 7.23 4.82
N ALA A 808 -71.49 7.41 6.14
CA ALA A 808 -71.50 8.73 6.77
C ALA A 808 -70.14 9.45 6.66
N VAL A 809 -69.04 8.70 6.53
CA VAL A 809 -67.68 9.27 6.38
C VAL A 809 -67.58 10.17 5.15
N CYS A 810 -68.32 9.87 4.09
CA CYS A 810 -68.31 10.66 2.87
C CYS A 810 -69.65 11.37 2.58
N HIS A 811 -70.77 10.86 3.10
CA HIS A 811 -72.10 11.39 2.78
C HIS A 811 -72.72 12.24 3.89
N SER A 812 -72.09 12.35 5.07
CA SER A 812 -72.57 13.27 6.11
C SER A 812 -72.36 14.72 5.69
N ALA A 813 -73.20 15.62 6.20
CA ALA A 813 -73.04 17.07 5.99
C ALA A 813 -71.72 17.60 6.58
N GLU A 814 -71.20 16.91 7.61
CA GLU A 814 -69.95 17.24 8.31
C GLU A 814 -68.70 16.67 7.63
N ALA A 815 -68.85 15.87 6.57
CA ALA A 815 -67.69 15.33 5.84
C ALA A 815 -66.80 16.47 5.34
N VAL A 816 -65.51 16.43 5.68
CA VAL A 816 -64.51 17.44 5.29
C VAL A 816 -63.63 16.90 4.19
N PHE A 817 -63.68 17.56 3.02
CA PHE A 817 -62.81 17.29 1.89
C PHE A 817 -62.04 18.55 1.50
N LYS A 818 -60.73 18.42 1.25
CA LYS A 818 -59.94 19.50 0.65
C LYS A 818 -60.22 19.57 -0.85
N GLY A 819 -60.53 20.73 -1.40
CA GLY A 819 -60.73 20.92 -2.84
C GLY A 819 -59.41 21.22 -3.55
N ARG A 820 -59.15 20.60 -4.69
CA ARG A 820 -57.99 20.91 -5.54
C ARG A 820 -58.35 20.87 -7.01
N LEU A 821 -57.90 21.88 -7.74
CA LEU A 821 -57.88 21.89 -9.20
C LEU A 821 -56.47 21.55 -9.68
N GLU A 822 -56.36 20.57 -10.57
CA GLU A 822 -55.10 20.20 -11.21
C GLU A 822 -55.20 20.34 -12.73
N ILE A 823 -54.26 21.05 -13.32
CA ILE A 823 -54.22 21.36 -14.76
C ILE A 823 -52.93 20.77 -15.36
N ASN A 824 -53.08 19.82 -16.28
CA ASN A 824 -52.00 19.20 -17.05
C ASN A 824 -52.52 18.25 -18.12
N LYS A 825 -51.60 17.85 -19.00
CA LYS A 825 -51.78 16.79 -19.98
C LYS A 825 -50.98 15.53 -19.64
N LEU A 826 -51.26 14.47 -20.38
CA LEU A 826 -50.48 13.22 -20.39
C LEU A 826 -48.97 13.50 -20.46
N GLY A 827 -48.23 12.99 -19.47
CA GLY A 827 -46.77 13.12 -19.42
C GLY A 827 -46.25 14.45 -18.84
N GLU A 828 -47.14 15.31 -18.31
CA GLU A 828 -46.75 16.59 -17.70
C GLU A 828 -47.04 16.66 -16.20
N LYS A 829 -46.16 17.34 -15.47
CA LYS A 829 -46.37 17.60 -14.04
C LYS A 829 -47.59 18.52 -13.86
N PRO A 830 -48.51 18.20 -12.96
CA PRO A 830 -49.68 19.05 -12.71
C PRO A 830 -49.31 20.39 -12.10
N GLU A 831 -49.94 21.44 -12.61
CA GLU A 831 -50.13 22.67 -11.87
C GLU A 831 -51.31 22.49 -10.92
N LYS A 832 -51.09 22.82 -9.66
CA LYS A 832 -52.02 22.54 -8.57
C LYS A 832 -52.50 23.85 -7.96
N PHE A 833 -53.79 23.95 -7.79
CA PHE A 833 -54.45 25.08 -7.15
C PHE A 833 -55.36 24.54 -6.05
N GLU A 834 -55.30 25.14 -4.87
CA GLU A 834 -56.26 24.83 -3.80
C GLU A 834 -57.61 25.48 -4.14
N LEU A 835 -58.70 24.83 -3.75
CA LEU A 835 -60.06 25.23 -4.11
C LEU A 835 -60.93 25.32 -2.86
N GLU A 836 -61.67 26.42 -2.72
CA GLU A 836 -62.63 26.57 -1.64
C GLU A 836 -63.80 25.59 -1.76
N ARG A 837 -64.38 25.21 -0.62
CA ARG A 837 -65.50 24.26 -0.56
C ARG A 837 -66.76 24.79 -1.27
N GLU A 838 -67.04 26.08 -1.14
CA GLU A 838 -68.22 26.74 -1.72
C GLU A 838 -68.20 26.78 -3.26
N ALA A 839 -67.02 26.68 -3.88
CA ALA A 839 -66.91 26.65 -5.34
C ALA A 839 -67.69 25.49 -5.96
N LEU A 840 -67.78 24.36 -5.25
CA LEU A 840 -68.50 23.17 -5.72
C LEU A 840 -69.94 23.06 -5.19
N ASN A 841 -70.31 23.83 -4.16
CA ASN A 841 -71.63 23.77 -3.52
C ASN A 841 -72.50 25.01 -3.80
N SER A 842 -72.41 25.56 -5.01
CA SER A 842 -73.14 26.78 -5.39
C SER A 842 -74.17 26.54 -6.50
N ALA A 843 -75.14 27.44 -6.65
CA ALA A 843 -76.12 27.39 -7.73
C ALA A 843 -75.47 27.43 -9.13
N LYS A 844 -74.30 28.09 -9.28
CA LYS A 844 -73.51 28.14 -10.53
C LYS A 844 -72.96 26.78 -10.94
N ALA A 845 -72.89 25.84 -10.00
CA ALA A 845 -72.42 24.48 -10.22
C ALA A 845 -73.48 23.58 -10.88
N ILE A 846 -74.77 23.92 -10.76
CA ILE A 846 -75.93 23.12 -11.19
C ILE A 846 -75.92 22.75 -12.69
N PRO A 847 -75.64 23.66 -13.65
CA PRO A 847 -75.65 23.33 -15.07
C PRO A 847 -74.62 22.24 -15.46
N ASN A 848 -73.62 22.05 -14.60
CA ASN A 848 -72.46 21.20 -14.83
C ASN A 848 -72.41 19.98 -13.88
N ILE A 849 -73.44 19.77 -13.07
CA ILE A 849 -73.53 18.70 -12.06
C ILE A 849 -73.41 17.30 -12.65
N LYS A 850 -73.75 17.14 -13.94
CA LYS A 850 -73.57 15.90 -14.71
C LYS A 850 -72.10 15.55 -14.98
N ASP A 851 -71.20 16.54 -14.93
CA ASP A 851 -69.78 16.39 -15.24
C ASP A 851 -68.93 16.18 -13.96
N PHE A 852 -69.42 16.61 -12.79
CA PHE A 852 -68.82 16.34 -11.48
C PHE A 852 -69.94 16.05 -10.46
N TYR A 853 -70.23 14.78 -10.17
CA TYR A 853 -71.04 14.42 -9.00
C TYR A 853 -70.11 13.83 -7.96
N VAL A 854 -69.80 14.61 -6.93
CA VAL A 854 -68.99 14.18 -5.80
C VAL A 854 -69.83 14.20 -4.54
N LEU A 855 -70.12 12.99 -4.07
CA LEU A 855 -70.95 12.68 -2.90
C LEU A 855 -70.42 13.39 -1.63
N GLY A 856 -71.32 14.02 -0.88
CA GLY A 856 -71.02 14.75 0.37
C GLY A 856 -70.75 16.25 0.23
N LEU A 857 -70.49 16.74 -0.98
CA LEU A 857 -70.16 18.15 -1.22
C LEU A 857 -71.24 18.90 -2.03
N THR A 858 -72.20 18.17 -2.61
CA THR A 858 -73.32 18.70 -3.39
C THR A 858 -74.67 18.48 -2.72
N LYS A 859 -74.78 18.78 -1.41
CA LYS A 859 -76.09 19.18 -0.89
C LYS A 859 -76.32 20.62 -1.36
N ILE A 860 -76.66 20.76 -2.65
CA ILE A 860 -77.01 22.04 -3.22
C ILE A 860 -78.34 22.40 -2.58
N ASN A 861 -78.29 23.17 -1.48
CA ASN A 861 -79.48 23.56 -0.73
C ASN A 861 -80.55 24.19 -1.64
N VAL A 862 -80.13 24.82 -2.74
CA VAL A 862 -81.02 25.35 -3.78
C VAL A 862 -81.85 24.25 -4.45
N LEU A 863 -81.32 23.06 -4.72
CA LEU A 863 -82.11 21.94 -5.28
C LEU A 863 -83.13 21.43 -4.26
N ASP A 864 -82.76 21.35 -2.98
CA ASP A 864 -83.71 20.99 -1.91
C ASP A 864 -84.83 22.03 -1.81
N THR A 865 -84.50 23.32 -1.87
CA THR A 865 -85.48 24.42 -1.90
C THR A 865 -86.36 24.37 -3.14
N LEU A 866 -85.78 24.16 -4.34
CA LEU A 866 -86.54 24.06 -5.59
C LEU A 866 -87.46 22.83 -5.59
N PHE A 867 -87.03 21.71 -5.02
CA PHE A 867 -87.86 20.53 -4.86
C PHE A 867 -89.06 20.80 -3.93
N VAL A 868 -88.83 21.47 -2.80
CA VAL A 868 -89.91 21.90 -1.90
C VAL A 868 -90.87 22.87 -2.61
N ILE A 869 -90.35 23.85 -3.36
CA ILE A 869 -91.16 24.78 -4.16
C ILE A 869 -91.98 24.02 -5.21
N ALA A 870 -91.38 23.04 -5.91
CA ALA A 870 -92.07 22.23 -6.91
C ALA A 870 -93.17 21.36 -6.30
N LEU A 871 -92.95 20.80 -5.10
CA LEU A 871 -93.98 20.09 -4.33
C LEU A 871 -95.15 21.00 -3.96
N ILE A 872 -94.86 22.20 -3.46
CA ILE A 872 -95.88 23.21 -3.12
C ILE A 872 -96.64 23.65 -4.37
N ALA A 873 -95.94 23.92 -5.48
CA ALA A 873 -96.54 24.32 -6.74
C ALA A 873 -97.42 23.21 -7.34
N GLY A 874 -96.96 21.96 -7.31
CA GLY A 874 -97.72 20.79 -7.78
C GLY A 874 -99.00 20.59 -6.96
N ALA A 875 -98.91 20.69 -5.63
CA ALA A 875 -100.08 20.69 -4.76
C ALA A 875 -101.03 21.86 -5.06
N GLY A 876 -100.48 23.06 -5.29
CA GLY A 876 -101.24 24.26 -5.66
C GLY A 876 -101.99 24.11 -6.98
N VAL A 877 -101.40 23.47 -8.00
CA VAL A 877 -102.08 23.18 -9.28
C VAL A 877 -103.24 22.22 -9.08
N ALA A 878 -103.08 21.17 -8.26
CA ALA A 878 -104.18 20.24 -7.96
C ALA A 878 -105.34 20.94 -7.24
N VAL A 879 -105.03 21.76 -6.21
CA VAL A 879 -106.02 22.54 -5.47
C VAL A 879 -106.72 23.56 -6.38
N GLY A 880 -105.95 24.30 -7.19
CA GLY A 880 -106.48 25.28 -8.14
C GLY A 880 -107.34 24.64 -9.23
N HIS A 881 -106.96 23.46 -9.73
CA HIS A 881 -107.76 22.70 -10.69
C HIS A 881 -109.09 22.25 -10.09
N ILE A 882 -109.09 21.75 -8.85
CA ILE A 882 -110.31 21.37 -8.13
C ILE A 882 -111.21 22.60 -7.91
N PHE A 883 -110.64 23.72 -7.48
CA PHE A 883 -111.37 24.97 -7.25
C PHE A 883 -112.00 25.54 -8.53
N LEU A 884 -111.26 25.60 -9.63
CA LEU A 884 -111.77 25.99 -10.95
C LEU A 884 -112.87 25.04 -11.44
N ARG A 885 -112.74 23.72 -11.18
CA ARG A 885 -113.78 22.75 -11.52
C ARG A 885 -115.06 23.00 -10.74
N ILE A 886 -114.98 23.35 -9.46
CA ILE A 886 -116.13 23.71 -8.62
C ILE A 886 -116.81 24.98 -9.16
N ILE A 887 -116.05 26.05 -9.43
CA ILE A 887 -116.60 27.35 -9.85
C ILE A 887 -117.15 27.33 -11.29
N THR A 888 -116.56 26.53 -12.18
CA THR A 888 -117.02 26.42 -13.58
C THR A 888 -118.17 25.41 -13.75
N THR A 889 -118.56 24.69 -12.69
CA THR A 889 -119.66 23.71 -12.74
C THR A 889 -121.03 24.33 -13.14
N PRO A 890 -121.44 25.51 -12.63
CA PRO A 890 -122.69 26.16 -13.06
C PRO A 890 -122.66 26.57 -14.54
N ILE A 891 -121.52 27.06 -15.02
CA ILE A 891 -121.33 27.48 -16.42
C ILE A 891 -121.36 26.27 -17.37
N ARG A 892 -120.72 25.15 -16.98
CA ARG A 892 -120.74 23.90 -17.75
C ARG A 892 -122.12 23.24 -17.77
N ARG A 893 -122.92 23.38 -16.71
CA ARG A 893 -124.32 22.91 -16.69
C ARG A 893 -125.22 23.71 -17.64
N LYS A 894 -125.04 25.03 -17.75
CA LYS A 894 -125.80 25.87 -18.72
C LYS A 894 -125.49 25.57 -20.19
N ARG A 895 -124.27 25.12 -20.53
CA ARG A 895 -123.85 24.82 -21.92
C ARG A 895 -124.28 23.45 -22.45
N ARG A 896 -124.77 22.54 -21.60
CA ARG A 896 -125.20 21.18 -21.98
C ARG A 896 -126.72 21.01 -22.10
N GLY A 897 -127.49 22.07 -21.87
CA GLY A 897 -128.96 22.06 -21.92
C GLY A 897 -129.55 23.04 -22.93
N GLY A 898 -128.82 23.35 -24.01
CA GLY A 898 -129.29 24.15 -25.13
C GLY A 898 -129.21 23.35 -26.41
#